data_AF-A0A7V1U5R2-F1
#
_entry.id   AF-A0A7V1U5R2-F1
#
_cell.length_a   1.000
_cell.length_b   1.000
_cell.length_c   1.000
_cell.angle_alpha   90.00
_cell.angle_beta   90.00
_cell.angle_gamma   90.00
#
_symmetry.space_group_name_H-M   'P 1'
#
loop_
_entity.id
_entity.type
_entity.pdbx_description
1 polymer ?
#
loop_
_entity_poly.entity_id
_entity_poly.type
_entity_poly.pdbx_seq_one_letter_code
_entity_poly.pdbx_strand_id
1 'polypeptide(L)'
;MLPRRLLRPTGGTMTPTPMAILVLGVTHRTASVDLLERLAFTDDDLAKAYRRIAEDPAILEGVVLSTCNRVEVYAAVPGYHAGFQALKRLLCETRGIEPDELAPPLVSHYEDQAVRHLFEVAAGLDSMVLGEPQIHAQVREALRIAEAEGQVGRTLTGLFHAAARTGRRVRAETGVGAAPDAFVEAGADLAAETLGGLRGRTALVLGAGQISALAVQQLHRRGVGTVRVLNRSLERARALAERTGAEHGELEELPAALAEADLVVSATGAAGLVLHAETLRAATADRSRPLFVLDLAVPRDVEPAAAEIPGVRLVDIEGLRGVLAERAAGAAEDLSRAAAIVEEEVRRFALRRRAEHLAPLITALRRRGEEVVAAELQRFRSELASLEPEEREAVEALARGIVAKLLHDPIVRLKELSTPGSERTHARLLAQLFDLPEDLLEAAPEHRPEDLPAEDEPGLVLAAVPERASPLDVLVTRNGELAPGAVVGTSSLRRQAQILRHRPDVSLKALRGNVDTRLRKLEAGEVDAVVLAAAGLVRLGVVPQHAAPMSTAEMLPAPGQGTLGVQAREDDEATLAALAPLEHAPSRRALAAERAIMRRLGGGCALPLGAYAEVTDGSVRLTAAVFTPDGAREARASAEGADPEEVAAAVEADLRAAGAEEILRTVGR
;
A
#
# COMPACT_ATOMS: atom_id res chain seq x y z
N MET A 1 -47.14 7.06 13.34
CA MET A 1 -46.72 5.75 12.81
C MET A 1 -45.42 5.96 12.04
N LEU A 2 -44.30 5.63 12.67
CA LEU A 2 -42.93 5.68 12.14
C LEU A 2 -42.27 4.36 12.56
N PRO A 3 -41.53 3.67 11.68
CA PRO A 3 -41.13 2.30 11.91
C PRO A 3 -39.96 2.21 12.91
N ARG A 4 -40.13 1.33 13.89
CA ARG A 4 -39.12 0.88 14.85
C ARG A 4 -37.89 0.33 14.11
N ARG A 5 -36.76 1.06 14.13
CA ARG A 5 -35.44 0.44 13.97
C ARG A 5 -35.10 -0.27 15.28
N LEU A 6 -34.93 -1.57 15.18
CA LEU A 6 -34.61 -2.49 16.26
C LEU A 6 -33.26 -2.13 16.89
N LEU A 7 -33.32 -1.93 18.20
CA LEU A 7 -32.19 -1.92 19.12
C LEU A 7 -31.37 -3.21 18.95
N ARG A 8 -30.06 -3.08 18.75
CA ARG A 8 -29.13 -4.19 19.02
C ARG A 8 -29.26 -4.56 20.51
N PRO A 9 -29.26 -5.86 20.88
CA PRO A 9 -29.09 -6.23 22.27
C PRO A 9 -27.68 -5.83 22.72
N THR A 10 -27.61 -4.86 23.63
CA THR A 10 -26.45 -4.63 24.48
C THR A 10 -26.37 -5.78 25.48
N GLY A 11 -25.39 -6.67 25.32
CA GLY A 11 -25.21 -7.78 26.27
C GLY A 11 -24.44 -8.95 25.68
N GLY A 12 -23.12 -8.85 25.71
CA GLY A 12 -22.19 -9.89 25.31
C GLY A 12 -20.85 -9.26 24.98
N THR A 13 -19.95 -9.19 25.96
CA THR A 13 -18.54 -8.88 25.74
C THR A 13 -17.98 -9.91 24.76
N MET A 14 -17.97 -9.59 23.46
CA MET A 14 -17.27 -10.40 22.47
C MET A 14 -15.77 -10.17 22.69
N THR A 15 -15.15 -11.13 23.38
CA THR A 15 -13.70 -11.35 23.39
C THR A 15 -13.18 -11.27 21.95
N PRO A 16 -12.26 -10.34 21.62
CA PRO A 16 -11.77 -10.18 20.25
C PRO A 16 -11.08 -11.45 19.79
N THR A 17 -11.80 -12.23 18.99
CA THR A 17 -11.33 -13.53 18.51
C THR A 17 -10.20 -13.29 17.50
N PRO A 18 -9.09 -14.03 17.58
CA PRO A 18 -7.95 -13.77 16.72
C PRO A 18 -8.30 -13.96 15.25
N MET A 19 -8.09 -12.90 14.47
CA MET A 19 -8.57 -12.77 13.09
C MET A 19 -7.64 -13.49 12.13
N ALA A 20 -8.15 -14.51 11.46
CA ALA A 20 -7.48 -15.23 10.37
C ALA A 20 -7.90 -14.67 9.01
N ILE A 21 -7.03 -14.76 8.00
CA ILE A 21 -7.37 -14.34 6.63
C ILE A 21 -7.83 -15.58 5.86
N LEU A 22 -9.01 -15.49 5.24
CA LEU A 22 -9.57 -16.53 4.38
C LEU A 22 -9.95 -15.88 3.05
N VAL A 23 -9.63 -16.54 1.94
CA VAL A 23 -10.22 -16.24 0.64
C VAL A 23 -11.00 -17.44 0.16
N LEU A 24 -12.18 -17.18 -0.40
CA LEU A 24 -13.02 -18.18 -1.04
C LEU A 24 -13.48 -17.63 -2.39
N GLY A 25 -13.37 -18.42 -3.44
CA GLY A 25 -13.81 -17.96 -4.75
C GLY A 25 -13.73 -19.01 -5.84
N VAL A 26 -14.06 -18.56 -7.04
CA VAL A 26 -13.96 -19.32 -8.28
C VAL A 26 -13.14 -18.53 -9.29
N THR A 27 -12.47 -19.24 -10.18
CA THR A 27 -11.67 -18.62 -11.24
C THR A 27 -11.95 -19.31 -12.57
N HIS A 28 -11.50 -18.71 -13.67
CA HIS A 28 -11.54 -19.32 -15.00
C HIS A 28 -10.83 -20.69 -15.10
N ARG A 29 -9.97 -21.04 -14.15
CA ARG A 29 -9.31 -22.36 -14.10
C ARG A 29 -10.22 -23.45 -13.53
N THR A 30 -11.19 -23.08 -12.70
CA THR A 30 -12.01 -24.02 -11.93
C THR A 30 -13.47 -24.02 -12.32
N ALA A 31 -13.98 -22.93 -12.89
CA ALA A 31 -15.38 -22.74 -13.28
C ALA A 31 -15.54 -22.51 -14.79
N SER A 32 -16.72 -22.86 -15.32
CA SER A 32 -17.13 -22.47 -16.67
C SER A 32 -17.36 -20.96 -16.76
N VAL A 33 -17.29 -20.42 -17.98
CA VAL A 33 -17.60 -19.00 -18.23
C VAL A 33 -19.02 -18.65 -17.80
N ASP A 34 -20.00 -19.52 -18.10
CA ASP A 34 -21.41 -19.34 -17.68
C ASP A 34 -21.56 -19.19 -16.15
N LEU A 35 -20.83 -20.01 -15.39
CA LEU A 35 -20.85 -19.94 -13.93
C LEU A 35 -20.19 -18.66 -13.42
N LEU A 36 -19.09 -18.21 -14.04
CA LEU A 36 -18.43 -16.95 -13.70
C LEU A 36 -19.32 -15.73 -13.98
N GLU A 37 -20.01 -15.71 -15.12
CA GLU A 37 -20.94 -14.62 -15.47
C GLU A 37 -22.10 -14.53 -14.48
N ARG A 38 -22.66 -15.67 -14.08
CA ARG A 38 -23.70 -15.75 -13.04
C ARG A 38 -23.17 -15.32 -11.67
N LEU A 39 -21.91 -15.60 -11.35
CA LEU A 39 -21.28 -15.21 -10.09
C LEU A 39 -20.79 -13.75 -10.06
N ALA A 40 -20.57 -13.12 -11.21
CA ALA A 40 -20.06 -11.75 -11.30
C ALA A 40 -20.98 -10.76 -10.58
N PHE A 41 -20.38 -9.80 -9.88
CA PHE A 41 -21.10 -8.82 -9.08
C PHE A 41 -21.38 -7.54 -9.88
N THR A 42 -22.65 -7.11 -9.86
CA THR A 42 -23.06 -5.74 -10.20
C THR A 42 -23.01 -4.83 -8.96
N ASP A 43 -23.12 -3.51 -9.13
CA ASP A 43 -23.13 -2.57 -8.00
C ASP A 43 -24.25 -2.88 -6.97
N ASP A 44 -25.45 -3.21 -7.45
CA ASP A 44 -26.58 -3.61 -6.58
C ASP A 44 -26.32 -4.92 -5.84
N ASP A 45 -25.57 -5.84 -6.45
CA ASP A 45 -25.19 -7.11 -5.84
C ASP A 45 -24.10 -6.94 -4.79
N LEU A 46 -23.16 -6.02 -5.01
CA LEU A 46 -22.14 -5.66 -4.02
C LEU A 46 -22.79 -5.10 -2.75
N ALA A 47 -23.75 -4.18 -2.87
CA ALA A 47 -24.49 -3.65 -1.73
C ALA A 47 -25.28 -4.75 -0.96
N LYS A 48 -25.76 -5.79 -1.64
CA LYS A 48 -26.39 -6.96 -0.98
C LYS A 48 -25.35 -7.83 -0.27
N ALA A 49 -24.21 -8.11 -0.92
CA ALA A 49 -23.14 -8.89 -0.31
C ALA A 49 -22.57 -8.21 0.93
N TYR A 50 -22.29 -6.91 0.88
CA TYR A 50 -21.74 -6.18 2.02
C TYR A 50 -22.73 -6.07 3.18
N ARG A 51 -24.03 -5.99 2.92
CA ARG A 51 -25.04 -6.14 3.99
C ARG A 51 -25.01 -7.50 4.66
N ARG A 52 -24.88 -8.58 3.88
CA ARG A 52 -24.75 -9.94 4.45
C ARG A 52 -23.45 -10.12 5.23
N ILE A 53 -22.34 -9.55 4.74
CA ILE A 53 -21.08 -9.51 5.47
C ILE A 53 -21.27 -8.83 6.83
N ALA A 54 -22.00 -7.71 6.88
CA ALA A 54 -22.29 -7.00 8.12
C ALA A 54 -23.18 -7.77 9.11
N GLU A 55 -23.99 -8.72 8.62
CA GLU A 55 -24.95 -9.49 9.41
C GLU A 55 -24.40 -10.84 9.91
N ASP A 56 -23.36 -11.38 9.27
CA ASP A 56 -22.79 -12.70 9.64
C ASP A 56 -21.62 -12.55 10.64
N PRO A 57 -21.74 -13.02 11.89
CA PRO A 57 -20.70 -12.90 12.90
C PRO A 57 -19.43 -13.71 12.60
N ALA A 58 -19.47 -14.62 11.63
CA ALA A 58 -18.29 -15.36 11.17
C ALA A 58 -17.44 -14.57 10.15
N ILE A 59 -17.86 -13.37 9.77
CA ILE A 59 -17.13 -12.45 8.89
C ILE A 59 -16.92 -11.13 9.62
N LEU A 60 -15.66 -10.76 9.89
CA LEU A 60 -15.31 -9.55 10.63
C LEU A 60 -14.95 -8.39 9.71
N GLU A 61 -14.32 -8.70 8.59
CA GLU A 61 -14.02 -7.79 7.49
C GLU A 61 -14.20 -8.56 6.18
N GLY A 62 -14.58 -7.90 5.09
CA GLY A 62 -14.76 -8.53 3.78
C GLY A 62 -14.42 -7.60 2.61
N VAL A 63 -13.79 -8.14 1.57
CA VAL A 63 -13.54 -7.48 0.29
C VAL A 63 -13.92 -8.42 -0.84
N VAL A 64 -14.80 -7.97 -1.74
CA VAL A 64 -15.22 -8.73 -2.93
C VAL A 64 -14.38 -8.29 -4.14
N LEU A 65 -13.62 -9.22 -4.71
CA LEU A 65 -12.90 -9.04 -5.96
C LEU A 65 -13.64 -9.78 -7.08
N SER A 66 -14.38 -9.02 -7.89
CA SER A 66 -15.13 -9.53 -9.04
C SER A 66 -14.52 -9.00 -10.34
N THR A 67 -14.09 -9.90 -11.21
CA THR A 67 -13.58 -9.59 -12.55
C THR A 67 -14.18 -10.56 -13.58
N CYS A 68 -13.87 -10.40 -14.86
CA CYS A 68 -14.28 -11.36 -15.89
C CYS A 68 -13.67 -12.76 -15.71
N ASN A 69 -12.59 -12.89 -14.92
CA ASN A 69 -11.81 -14.13 -14.80
C ASN A 69 -11.85 -14.76 -13.40
N ARG A 70 -12.42 -14.05 -12.41
CA ARG A 70 -12.54 -14.54 -11.03
C ARG A 70 -13.62 -13.81 -10.25
N VAL A 71 -14.19 -14.53 -9.30
CA VAL A 71 -15.04 -13.98 -8.24
C VAL A 71 -14.53 -14.53 -6.93
N GLU A 72 -13.94 -13.66 -6.11
CA GLU A 72 -13.29 -14.01 -4.85
C GLU A 72 -13.75 -13.10 -3.74
N VAL A 73 -13.95 -13.67 -2.55
CA VAL A 73 -14.23 -12.93 -1.33
C VAL A 73 -13.10 -13.16 -0.36
N TYR A 74 -12.38 -12.10 -0.04
CA TYR A 74 -11.36 -12.06 1.00
C TYR A 74 -12.01 -11.62 2.30
N ALA A 75 -11.77 -12.35 3.39
CA ALA A 75 -12.39 -12.07 4.67
C ALA A 75 -11.41 -12.23 5.85
N ALA A 76 -11.58 -11.37 6.85
CA ALA A 76 -11.07 -11.62 8.18
C ALA A 76 -12.11 -12.44 8.95
N VAL A 77 -11.72 -13.62 9.44
CA VAL A 77 -12.63 -14.60 10.05
C VAL A 77 -12.08 -15.10 11.38
N PRO A 78 -12.93 -15.46 12.36
CA PRO A 78 -12.48 -16.03 13.63
C PRO A 78 -11.88 -17.44 13.49
N GLY A 79 -12.17 -18.14 12.38
CA GLY A 79 -11.59 -19.43 12.07
C GLY A 79 -12.07 -19.99 10.73
N TYR A 80 -11.29 -20.95 10.20
CA TYR A 80 -11.49 -21.51 8.85
C TYR A 80 -12.90 -22.04 8.60
N HIS A 81 -13.41 -22.97 9.42
CA HIS A 81 -14.67 -23.67 9.13
C HIS A 81 -15.89 -22.75 9.16
N ALA A 82 -15.99 -21.88 10.18
CA ALA A 82 -17.09 -20.92 10.28
C ALA A 82 -17.03 -19.90 9.14
N GLY A 83 -15.84 -19.34 8.87
CA GLY A 83 -15.63 -18.42 7.76
C GLY A 83 -15.94 -19.04 6.40
N PHE A 84 -15.50 -20.27 6.15
CA PHE A 84 -15.74 -20.98 4.89
C PHE A 84 -17.24 -21.15 4.63
N GLN A 85 -18.00 -21.59 5.64
CA GLN A 85 -19.44 -21.76 5.49
C GLN A 85 -20.16 -20.42 5.29
N ALA A 86 -19.73 -19.37 5.99
CA ALA A 86 -20.28 -18.02 5.83
C ALA A 86 -20.02 -17.46 4.44
N LEU A 87 -18.79 -17.56 3.93
CA LEU A 87 -18.44 -17.10 2.58
C LEU A 87 -19.11 -17.94 1.48
N LYS A 88 -19.22 -19.27 1.67
CA LYS A 88 -19.96 -20.13 0.73
C LYS A 88 -21.43 -19.69 0.65
N ARG A 89 -22.05 -19.47 1.81
CA ARG A 89 -23.44 -19.00 1.91
C ARG A 89 -23.61 -17.62 1.27
N LEU A 90 -22.69 -16.69 1.54
CA LEU A 90 -22.66 -15.35 0.94
C LEU A 90 -22.70 -15.43 -0.59
N LEU A 91 -21.85 -16.26 -1.21
CA LEU A 91 -21.81 -16.43 -2.67
C LEU A 91 -23.10 -17.07 -3.20
N CYS A 92 -23.56 -18.16 -2.58
CA CYS A 92 -24.78 -18.87 -3.00
C CYS A 92 -26.01 -17.96 -2.92
N GLU A 93 -26.23 -17.29 -1.79
CA GLU A 93 -27.46 -16.53 -1.56
C GLU A 93 -27.48 -15.17 -2.27
N THR A 94 -26.31 -14.58 -2.57
CA THR A 94 -26.25 -13.29 -3.29
C THR A 94 -26.45 -13.47 -4.78
N ARG A 95 -26.11 -14.66 -5.30
CA ARG A 95 -26.18 -14.96 -6.73
C ARG A 95 -27.28 -15.95 -7.09
N GLY A 96 -27.99 -16.51 -6.10
CA GLY A 96 -29.05 -17.51 -6.32
C GLY A 96 -28.50 -18.80 -6.93
N ILE A 97 -27.31 -19.22 -6.50
CA ILE A 97 -26.63 -20.43 -6.98
C ILE A 97 -26.78 -21.52 -5.94
N GLU A 98 -27.12 -22.72 -6.40
CA GLU A 98 -27.27 -23.87 -5.51
C GLU A 98 -25.91 -24.28 -4.90
N PRO A 99 -25.86 -24.61 -3.60
CA PRO A 99 -24.61 -24.95 -2.92
C PRO A 99 -23.84 -26.13 -3.52
N ASP A 100 -24.55 -27.05 -4.19
CA ASP A 100 -23.99 -28.22 -4.85
C ASP A 100 -23.39 -27.89 -6.22
N GLU A 101 -23.89 -26.86 -6.89
CA GLU A 101 -23.31 -26.34 -8.13
C GLU A 101 -22.01 -25.58 -7.85
N LEU A 102 -21.98 -24.81 -6.75
CA LEU A 102 -20.82 -24.00 -6.38
C LEU A 102 -19.69 -24.82 -5.72
N ALA A 103 -20.00 -25.95 -5.07
CA ALA A 103 -19.00 -26.68 -4.29
C ALA A 103 -17.81 -27.25 -5.09
N PRO A 104 -17.99 -27.90 -6.26
CA PRO A 104 -16.87 -28.46 -7.03
C PRO A 104 -15.83 -27.43 -7.54
N PRO A 105 -16.20 -26.26 -8.07
CA PRO A 105 -15.24 -25.27 -8.59
C PRO A 105 -14.62 -24.35 -7.52
N LEU A 106 -15.09 -24.45 -6.27
CA LEU A 106 -14.72 -23.54 -5.19
C LEU A 106 -13.28 -23.76 -4.72
N VAL A 107 -12.50 -22.69 -4.65
CA VAL A 107 -11.13 -22.70 -4.12
C VAL A 107 -11.09 -21.88 -2.84
N SER A 108 -10.39 -22.39 -1.82
CA SER A 108 -10.13 -21.66 -0.59
C SER A 108 -8.64 -21.62 -0.26
N HIS A 109 -8.15 -20.44 0.13
CA HIS A 109 -6.83 -20.30 0.72
C HIS A 109 -6.93 -19.66 2.11
N TYR A 110 -6.07 -20.10 3.03
CA TYR A 110 -6.12 -19.69 4.44
C TYR A 110 -4.77 -19.16 4.91
N GLU A 111 -4.81 -18.10 5.71
CA GLU A 111 -3.65 -17.40 6.28
C GLU A 111 -2.60 -17.05 5.22
N ASP A 112 -1.36 -17.50 5.37
CA ASP A 112 -0.25 -17.18 4.47
C ASP A 112 -0.56 -17.56 3.01
N GLN A 113 -1.38 -18.59 2.77
CA GLN A 113 -1.79 -18.96 1.42
C GLN A 113 -2.75 -17.92 0.82
N ALA A 114 -3.66 -17.36 1.63
CA ALA A 114 -4.56 -16.29 1.17
C ALA A 114 -3.79 -15.01 0.84
N VAL A 115 -2.77 -14.70 1.67
CA VAL A 115 -1.85 -13.57 1.43
C VAL A 115 -1.07 -13.76 0.13
N ARG A 116 -0.45 -14.95 -0.04
CA ARG A 116 0.28 -15.28 -1.26
C ARG A 116 -0.61 -15.17 -2.50
N HIS A 117 -1.80 -15.76 -2.45
CA HIS A 117 -2.76 -15.73 -3.54
C HIS A 117 -3.09 -14.30 -3.97
N LEU A 118 -3.44 -13.41 -3.05
CA LEU A 118 -3.73 -12.01 -3.40
C LEU A 118 -2.51 -11.30 -4.01
N PHE A 119 -1.30 -11.59 -3.55
CA PHE A 119 -0.09 -10.96 -4.07
C PHE A 119 0.21 -11.44 -5.50
N GLU A 120 -0.01 -12.73 -5.78
CA GLU A 120 0.08 -13.31 -7.13
C GLU A 120 -0.97 -12.70 -8.06
N VAL A 121 -2.22 -12.55 -7.60
CA VAL A 121 -3.31 -11.89 -8.35
C VAL A 121 -2.95 -10.43 -8.65
N ALA A 122 -2.51 -9.65 -7.66
CA ALA A 122 -2.16 -8.24 -7.85
C ALA A 122 -0.93 -8.04 -8.76
N ALA A 123 -0.03 -9.02 -8.79
CA ALA A 123 1.11 -9.09 -9.70
C ALA A 123 0.73 -9.58 -11.12
N GLY A 124 -0.49 -10.10 -11.31
CA GLY A 124 -0.95 -10.65 -12.57
C GLY A 124 -0.36 -12.03 -12.90
N LEU A 125 0.20 -12.74 -11.91
CA LEU A 125 0.77 -14.08 -12.08
C LEU A 125 -0.30 -15.17 -12.16
N ASP A 126 -1.48 -14.91 -11.58
CA ASP A 126 -2.64 -15.80 -11.68
C ASP A 126 -3.72 -15.28 -12.66
N SER A 127 -3.38 -14.34 -13.55
CA SER A 127 -4.32 -13.86 -14.56
C SER A 127 -4.29 -14.74 -15.82
N MET A 128 -5.44 -14.86 -16.50
CA MET A 128 -5.52 -15.50 -17.84
C MET A 128 -4.58 -14.81 -18.84
N VAL A 129 -4.34 -13.52 -18.65
CA VAL A 129 -3.26 -12.74 -19.27
C VAL A 129 -2.19 -12.48 -18.21
N LEU A 130 -1.05 -13.19 -18.28
CA LEU A 130 0.07 -12.96 -17.37
C LEU A 130 0.52 -11.49 -17.43
N GLY A 131 0.58 -10.83 -16.28
CA GLY A 131 1.07 -9.46 -16.14
C GLY A 131 0.09 -8.33 -16.49
N GLU A 132 -1.19 -8.65 -16.74
CA GLU A 132 -2.20 -7.65 -17.12
C GLU A 132 -2.20 -6.44 -16.17
N PRO A 133 -2.15 -5.19 -16.67
CA PRO A 133 -2.17 -4.01 -15.80
C PRO A 133 -3.53 -3.80 -15.13
N GLN A 134 -4.62 -4.30 -15.72
CA GLN A 134 -5.99 -4.09 -15.26
C GLN A 134 -6.25 -4.74 -13.89
N ILE A 135 -5.74 -5.95 -13.64
CA ILE A 135 -5.98 -6.65 -12.37
C ILE A 135 -5.44 -5.87 -11.16
N HIS A 136 -4.35 -5.13 -11.32
CA HIS A 136 -3.81 -4.29 -10.26
C HIS A 136 -4.73 -3.11 -9.92
N ALA A 137 -5.34 -2.50 -10.93
CA ALA A 137 -6.34 -1.46 -10.72
C ALA A 137 -7.60 -2.05 -10.08
N GLN A 138 -8.06 -3.22 -10.53
CA GLN A 138 -9.23 -3.92 -9.98
C GLN A 138 -9.04 -4.31 -8.51
N VAL A 139 -7.85 -4.77 -8.09
CA VAL A 139 -7.54 -5.04 -6.67
C VAL A 139 -7.66 -3.77 -5.82
N ARG A 140 -7.19 -2.62 -6.33
CA ARG A 140 -7.32 -1.33 -5.61
C ARG A 140 -8.77 -0.86 -5.54
N GLU A 141 -9.50 -1.04 -6.63
CA GLU A 141 -10.90 -0.65 -6.71
C GLU A 141 -11.79 -1.50 -5.79
N ALA A 142 -11.55 -2.82 -5.72
CA ALA A 142 -12.24 -3.71 -4.80
C ALA A 142 -12.08 -3.26 -3.33
N LEU A 143 -10.87 -2.86 -2.94
CA LEU A 143 -10.63 -2.28 -1.61
C LEU A 143 -11.43 -0.98 -1.42
N ARG A 144 -11.36 -0.04 -2.38
CA ARG A 144 -12.06 1.25 -2.30
C ARG A 144 -13.57 1.08 -2.14
N ILE A 145 -14.16 0.11 -2.82
CA ILE A 145 -15.58 -0.22 -2.69
C ILE A 145 -15.88 -0.76 -1.29
N ALA A 146 -15.05 -1.69 -0.78
CA ALA A 146 -15.24 -2.24 0.56
C ALA A 146 -15.08 -1.18 1.68
N GLU A 147 -14.18 -0.21 1.49
CA GLU A 147 -14.01 0.97 2.36
C GLU A 147 -15.27 1.84 2.35
N ALA A 148 -15.83 2.13 1.17
CA ALA A 148 -17.06 2.92 1.04
C ALA A 148 -18.28 2.26 1.71
N GLU A 149 -18.32 0.93 1.74
CA GLU A 149 -19.39 0.14 2.38
C GLU A 149 -19.14 -0.12 3.87
N GLY A 150 -18.00 0.34 4.41
CA GLY A 150 -17.63 0.18 5.81
C GLY A 150 -17.45 -1.28 6.27
N GLN A 151 -17.19 -2.20 5.32
CA GLN A 151 -17.06 -3.64 5.60
C GLN A 151 -15.61 -4.11 5.65
N VAL A 152 -14.65 -3.21 5.54
CA VAL A 152 -13.22 -3.50 5.63
C VAL A 152 -12.62 -2.82 6.85
N GLY A 153 -11.66 -3.48 7.48
CA GLY A 153 -10.93 -2.95 8.62
C GLY A 153 -9.43 -2.99 8.37
N ARG A 154 -8.67 -2.81 9.45
CA ARG A 154 -7.21 -2.70 9.37
C ARG A 154 -6.55 -3.95 8.76
N THR A 155 -7.14 -5.14 9.00
CA THR A 155 -6.56 -6.41 8.55
C THR A 155 -6.50 -6.48 7.03
N LEU A 156 -7.66 -6.30 6.39
CA LEU A 156 -7.79 -6.40 4.95
C LEU A 156 -7.28 -5.14 4.24
N THR A 157 -7.44 -3.93 4.80
CA THR A 157 -6.82 -2.72 4.24
C THR A 157 -5.29 -2.86 4.18
N GLY A 158 -4.66 -3.33 5.26
CA GLY A 158 -3.22 -3.58 5.31
C GLY A 158 -2.77 -4.63 4.28
N LEU A 159 -3.55 -5.71 4.12
CA LEU A 159 -3.32 -6.78 3.15
C LEU A 159 -3.39 -6.27 1.71
N PHE A 160 -4.47 -5.60 1.32
CA PHE A 160 -4.69 -5.12 -0.06
C PHE A 160 -3.69 -4.03 -0.45
N HIS A 161 -3.32 -3.13 0.48
CA HIS A 161 -2.23 -2.18 0.25
C HIS A 161 -0.88 -2.86 0.05
N ALA A 162 -0.60 -3.94 0.77
CA ALA A 162 0.60 -4.73 0.56
C ALA A 162 0.59 -5.42 -0.81
N ALA A 163 -0.53 -6.05 -1.19
CA ALA A 163 -0.69 -6.67 -2.50
C ALA A 163 -0.48 -5.67 -3.65
N ALA A 164 -1.08 -4.47 -3.53
CA ALA A 164 -0.89 -3.42 -4.51
C ALA A 164 0.59 -3.00 -4.64
N ARG A 165 1.32 -2.83 -3.52
CA ARG A 165 2.76 -2.53 -3.57
C ARG A 165 3.54 -3.67 -4.23
N THR A 166 3.27 -4.92 -3.88
CA THR A 166 3.91 -6.11 -4.47
C THR A 166 3.71 -6.15 -5.97
N GLY A 167 2.48 -5.94 -6.45
CA GLY A 167 2.17 -5.90 -7.87
C GLY A 167 2.87 -4.78 -8.65
N ARG A 168 3.11 -3.61 -8.03
CA ARG A 168 3.94 -2.55 -8.64
C ARG A 168 5.41 -2.94 -8.71
N ARG A 169 5.92 -3.55 -7.65
CA ARG A 169 7.32 -3.99 -7.57
C ARG A 169 7.64 -5.06 -8.61
N VAL A 170 6.79 -6.08 -8.74
CA VAL A 170 6.93 -7.13 -9.77
C VAL A 170 6.99 -6.52 -11.16
N ARG A 171 6.10 -5.56 -11.49
CA ARG A 171 6.11 -4.90 -12.81
C ARG A 171 7.35 -4.03 -13.04
N ALA A 172 7.85 -3.37 -12.00
CA ALA A 172 9.03 -2.51 -12.12
C ALA A 172 10.34 -3.32 -12.23
N GLU A 173 10.40 -4.50 -11.61
CA GLU A 173 11.62 -5.29 -11.49
C GLU A 173 11.69 -6.49 -12.45
N THR A 174 10.61 -6.86 -13.15
CA THR A 174 10.53 -8.05 -14.03
C THR A 174 9.89 -7.76 -15.38
N GLY A 175 10.20 -8.57 -16.39
CA GLY A 175 9.57 -8.50 -17.72
C GLY A 175 8.13 -9.02 -17.80
N VAL A 176 7.55 -9.52 -16.68
CA VAL A 176 6.16 -10.00 -16.61
C VAL A 176 5.17 -8.89 -16.99
N GLY A 177 5.52 -7.62 -16.82
CA GLY A 177 4.72 -6.47 -17.21
C GLY A 177 4.86 -6.01 -18.66
N ALA A 178 5.25 -6.87 -19.61
CA ALA A 178 5.41 -6.51 -21.03
C ALA A 178 4.23 -5.64 -21.50
N ALA A 179 4.53 -4.37 -21.75
CA ALA A 179 3.56 -3.29 -21.83
C ALA A 179 2.52 -3.53 -22.96
N PRO A 180 1.34 -2.88 -22.92
CA PRO A 180 0.42 -2.82 -24.05
C PRO A 180 1.13 -2.49 -25.39
N ASP A 181 2.23 -1.74 -25.33
CA ASP A 181 3.13 -1.43 -26.44
C ASP A 181 3.66 -2.67 -27.15
N ALA A 182 4.01 -3.73 -26.43
CA ALA A 182 4.58 -4.96 -27.00
C ALA A 182 3.57 -5.73 -27.85
N PHE A 183 2.30 -5.78 -27.42
CA PHE A 183 1.23 -6.39 -28.22
C PHE A 183 0.92 -5.58 -29.48
N VAL A 184 0.87 -4.26 -29.35
CA VAL A 184 0.68 -3.36 -30.51
C VAL A 184 1.84 -3.52 -31.50
N GLU A 185 3.08 -3.59 -31.00
CA GLU A 185 4.28 -3.74 -31.83
C GLU A 185 4.34 -5.10 -32.52
N ALA A 186 4.07 -6.20 -31.79
CA ALA A 186 4.00 -7.54 -32.36
C ALA A 186 2.86 -7.67 -33.40
N GLY A 187 1.70 -7.06 -33.12
CA GLY A 187 0.60 -7.00 -34.08
C GLY A 187 0.96 -6.22 -35.34
N ALA A 188 1.65 -5.09 -35.20
CA ALA A 188 2.11 -4.30 -36.33
C ALA A 188 3.23 -5.00 -37.14
N ASP A 189 4.07 -5.81 -36.50
CA ASP A 189 5.03 -6.70 -37.19
C ASP A 189 4.32 -7.73 -38.04
N LEU A 190 3.36 -8.44 -37.45
CA LEU A 190 2.64 -9.50 -38.14
C LEU A 190 1.76 -8.95 -39.27
N ALA A 191 1.17 -7.76 -39.08
CA ALA A 191 0.47 -7.04 -40.13
C ALA A 191 1.42 -6.66 -41.28
N ALA A 192 2.63 -6.18 -40.98
CA ALA A 192 3.62 -5.86 -42.00
C ALA A 192 4.05 -7.10 -42.81
N GLU A 193 4.25 -8.23 -42.14
CA GLU A 193 4.58 -9.50 -42.81
C GLU A 193 3.44 -9.96 -43.73
N THR A 194 2.21 -9.95 -43.23
CA THR A 194 1.03 -10.40 -43.98
C THR A 194 0.71 -9.49 -45.17
N LEU A 195 0.87 -8.19 -45.00
CA LEU A 195 0.51 -7.20 -46.03
C LEU A 195 1.66 -6.91 -47.00
N GLY A 196 2.89 -7.38 -46.74
CA GLY A 196 4.07 -7.03 -47.54
C GLY A 196 4.59 -5.61 -47.27
N GLY A 197 4.43 -5.12 -46.04
CA GLY A 197 4.79 -3.79 -45.58
C GLY A 197 3.58 -2.89 -45.30
N LEU A 198 3.76 -1.93 -44.40
CA LEU A 198 2.71 -1.00 -43.96
C LEU A 198 2.82 0.40 -44.58
N ARG A 199 3.92 0.69 -45.29
CA ARG A 199 4.17 2.02 -45.84
C ARG A 199 3.12 2.40 -46.88
N GLY A 200 2.47 3.55 -46.69
CA GLY A 200 1.43 4.07 -47.59
C GLY A 200 0.09 3.33 -47.54
N ARG A 201 -0.10 2.39 -46.59
CA ARG A 201 -1.39 1.70 -46.38
C ARG A 201 -2.39 2.57 -45.61
N THR A 202 -3.65 2.14 -45.60
CA THR A 202 -4.72 2.77 -44.81
C THR A 202 -5.04 1.90 -43.61
N ALA A 203 -5.02 2.46 -42.40
CA ALA A 203 -5.35 1.76 -41.17
C ALA A 203 -6.56 2.38 -40.46
N LEU A 204 -7.40 1.52 -39.90
CA LEU A 204 -8.54 1.89 -39.07
C LEU A 204 -8.24 1.50 -37.63
N VAL A 205 -8.45 2.40 -36.68
CA VAL A 205 -8.31 2.13 -35.24
C VAL A 205 -9.68 2.31 -34.59
N LEU A 206 -10.18 1.26 -33.95
CA LEU A 206 -11.47 1.28 -33.26
C LEU A 206 -11.23 1.50 -31.76
N GLY A 207 -11.87 2.54 -31.23
CA GLY A 207 -11.70 2.99 -29.86
C GLY A 207 -10.77 4.20 -29.73
N ALA A 208 -10.88 4.88 -28.58
CA ALA A 208 -10.11 6.08 -28.27
C ALA A 208 -9.35 5.96 -26.93
N GLY A 209 -8.97 4.73 -26.56
CA GLY A 209 -8.27 4.41 -25.32
C GLY A 209 -6.74 4.58 -25.40
N GLN A 210 -6.05 4.20 -24.33
CA GLN A 210 -4.57 4.22 -24.31
C GLN A 210 -3.97 3.29 -25.37
N ILE A 211 -4.52 2.08 -25.55
CA ILE A 211 -4.07 1.11 -26.57
C ILE A 211 -4.26 1.69 -27.97
N SER A 212 -5.39 2.33 -28.25
CA SER A 212 -5.65 3.02 -29.52
C SER A 212 -4.59 4.10 -29.80
N ALA A 213 -4.19 4.88 -28.78
CA ALA A 213 -3.15 5.90 -28.94
C ALA A 213 -1.78 5.30 -29.30
N LEU A 214 -1.42 4.18 -28.66
CA LEU A 214 -0.18 3.45 -28.93
C LEU A 214 -0.21 2.83 -30.33
N ALA A 215 -1.34 2.27 -30.75
CA ALA A 215 -1.55 1.75 -32.09
C ALA A 215 -1.30 2.84 -33.14
N VAL A 216 -1.93 4.01 -33.01
CA VAL A 216 -1.72 5.12 -33.95
C VAL A 216 -0.23 5.52 -34.03
N GLN A 217 0.44 5.68 -32.88
CA GLN A 217 1.88 6.03 -32.88
C GLN A 217 2.75 4.96 -33.54
N GLN A 218 2.50 3.67 -33.31
CA GLN A 218 3.24 2.58 -33.94
C GLN A 218 3.01 2.53 -35.46
N LEU A 219 1.77 2.73 -35.90
CA LEU A 219 1.42 2.77 -37.32
C LEU A 219 2.09 3.93 -38.05
N HIS A 220 2.09 5.14 -37.45
CA HIS A 220 2.81 6.29 -38.01
C HIS A 220 4.32 6.03 -38.09
N ARG A 221 4.94 5.42 -37.06
CA ARG A 221 6.36 5.05 -37.09
C ARG A 221 6.72 4.10 -38.23
N ARG A 222 5.78 3.24 -38.65
CA ARG A 222 5.95 2.29 -39.76
C ARG A 222 5.56 2.86 -41.13
N GLY A 223 5.21 4.15 -41.18
CA GLY A 223 4.95 4.88 -42.42
C GLY A 223 3.58 4.60 -43.05
N VAL A 224 2.60 4.15 -42.27
CA VAL A 224 1.20 4.06 -42.71
C VAL A 224 0.75 5.43 -43.23
N GLY A 225 0.11 5.46 -44.39
CA GLY A 225 -0.24 6.70 -45.08
C GLY A 225 -1.40 7.43 -44.41
N THR A 226 -2.50 6.69 -44.18
CA THR A 226 -3.71 7.21 -43.55
C THR A 226 -4.05 6.35 -42.33
N VAL A 227 -4.23 6.98 -41.17
CA VAL A 227 -4.73 6.34 -39.95
C VAL A 227 -6.00 7.06 -39.53
N ARG A 228 -7.12 6.32 -39.42
CA ARG A 228 -8.42 6.87 -39.02
C ARG A 228 -8.92 6.22 -37.74
N VAL A 229 -9.32 7.02 -36.77
CA VAL A 229 -9.86 6.58 -35.47
C VAL A 229 -11.38 6.66 -35.49
N LEU A 230 -12.06 5.53 -35.29
CA LEU A 230 -13.52 5.50 -35.11
C LEU A 230 -13.87 5.15 -33.67
N ASN A 231 -14.85 5.85 -33.12
CA ASN A 231 -15.31 5.62 -31.75
C ASN A 231 -16.77 6.02 -31.60
N ARG A 232 -17.50 5.38 -30.67
CA ARG A 232 -18.92 5.72 -30.38
C ARG A 232 -19.09 7.17 -29.93
N SER A 233 -18.08 7.73 -29.26
CA SER A 233 -18.03 9.15 -28.92
C SER A 233 -17.09 9.86 -29.90
N LEU A 234 -17.69 10.67 -30.78
CA LEU A 234 -16.97 11.51 -31.74
C LEU A 234 -15.97 12.44 -31.04
N GLU A 235 -16.34 12.99 -29.90
CA GLU A 235 -15.48 13.87 -29.10
C GLU A 235 -14.18 13.17 -28.68
N ARG A 236 -14.27 11.91 -28.22
CA ARG A 236 -13.07 11.14 -27.83
C ARG A 236 -12.24 10.73 -29.04
N ALA A 237 -12.88 10.40 -30.16
CA ALA A 237 -12.16 10.13 -31.42
C ALA A 237 -11.34 11.35 -31.85
N ARG A 238 -11.98 12.53 -31.82
CA ARG A 238 -11.38 13.83 -32.14
C ARG A 238 -10.23 14.17 -31.21
N ALA A 239 -10.41 14.04 -29.90
CA ALA A 239 -9.37 14.32 -28.92
C ALA A 239 -8.12 13.42 -29.10
N LEU A 240 -8.31 12.16 -29.49
CA LEU A 240 -7.20 11.28 -29.81
C LEU A 240 -6.51 11.70 -31.12
N ALA A 241 -7.30 11.91 -32.17
CA ALA A 241 -6.83 12.32 -33.48
C ALA A 241 -6.00 13.62 -33.45
N GLU A 242 -6.46 14.64 -32.71
CA GLU A 242 -5.75 15.92 -32.53
C GLU A 242 -4.38 15.73 -31.87
N ARG A 243 -4.23 14.77 -30.96
CA ARG A 243 -2.97 14.47 -30.27
C ARG A 243 -2.00 13.64 -31.09
N THR A 244 -2.51 12.81 -32.01
CA THR A 244 -1.70 11.83 -32.75
C THR A 244 -1.52 12.16 -34.23
N GLY A 245 -2.26 13.14 -34.76
CA GLY A 245 -2.28 13.48 -36.19
C GLY A 245 -3.06 12.50 -37.05
N ALA A 246 -4.01 11.76 -36.46
CA ALA A 246 -4.87 10.82 -37.21
C ALA A 246 -6.15 11.52 -37.70
N GLU A 247 -6.84 10.89 -38.65
CA GLU A 247 -8.22 11.25 -38.99
C GLU A 247 -9.19 10.67 -37.94
N HIS A 248 -10.42 11.18 -37.88
CA HIS A 248 -11.44 10.67 -36.96
C HIS A 248 -12.81 10.50 -37.64
N GLY A 249 -13.71 9.78 -36.99
CA GLY A 249 -15.09 9.60 -37.43
C GLY A 249 -15.93 8.90 -36.37
N GLU A 250 -17.22 8.80 -36.63
CA GLU A 250 -18.17 8.05 -35.81
C GLU A 250 -18.10 6.54 -36.12
N LEU A 251 -18.49 5.70 -35.16
CA LEU A 251 -18.44 4.24 -35.35
C LEU A 251 -19.43 3.77 -36.43
N GLU A 252 -20.47 4.54 -36.68
CA GLU A 252 -21.47 4.36 -37.72
C GLU A 252 -20.86 4.41 -39.13
N GLU A 253 -19.72 5.09 -39.30
CA GLU A 253 -18.97 5.16 -40.57
C GLU A 253 -18.15 3.89 -40.87
N LEU A 254 -18.12 2.95 -39.93
CA LEU A 254 -17.32 1.72 -39.99
C LEU A 254 -17.50 0.94 -41.31
N PRO A 255 -18.71 0.69 -41.84
CA PRO A 255 -18.87 -0.08 -43.07
C PRO A 255 -18.16 0.57 -44.28
N ALA A 256 -18.23 1.89 -44.40
CA ALA A 256 -17.56 2.62 -45.47
C ALA A 256 -16.03 2.64 -45.27
N ALA A 257 -15.57 2.90 -44.05
CA ALA A 257 -14.15 2.93 -43.72
C ALA A 257 -13.45 1.56 -43.90
N LEU A 258 -14.17 0.46 -43.64
CA LEU A 258 -13.66 -0.91 -43.83
C LEU A 258 -13.34 -1.23 -45.30
N ALA A 259 -14.07 -0.66 -46.25
CA ALA A 259 -13.84 -0.88 -47.68
C ALA A 259 -12.45 -0.36 -48.11
N GLU A 260 -11.97 0.70 -47.47
CA GLU A 260 -10.72 1.37 -47.80
C GLU A 260 -9.52 0.85 -46.99
N ALA A 261 -9.76 0.34 -45.78
CA ALA A 261 -8.70 -0.10 -44.86
C ALA A 261 -7.91 -1.33 -45.35
N ASP A 262 -6.60 -1.37 -45.09
CA ASP A 262 -5.74 -2.56 -45.18
C ASP A 262 -5.61 -3.29 -43.84
N LEU A 263 -5.66 -2.51 -42.76
CA LEU A 263 -5.43 -2.93 -41.39
C LEU A 263 -6.50 -2.34 -40.49
N VAL A 264 -7.12 -3.15 -39.65
CA VAL A 264 -8.01 -2.72 -38.57
C VAL A 264 -7.35 -3.08 -37.25
N VAL A 265 -7.25 -2.14 -36.33
CA VAL A 265 -6.84 -2.38 -34.94
C VAL A 265 -8.01 -2.08 -34.03
N SER A 266 -8.59 -3.10 -33.41
CA SER A 266 -9.67 -2.95 -32.44
C SER A 266 -9.10 -2.93 -31.03
N ALA A 267 -9.45 -1.92 -30.26
CA ALA A 267 -9.06 -1.79 -28.86
C ALA A 267 -10.14 -1.02 -28.07
N THR A 268 -11.41 -1.42 -28.24
CA THR A 268 -12.51 -0.78 -27.53
C THR A 268 -12.69 -1.37 -26.13
N GLY A 269 -13.45 -0.65 -25.29
CA GLY A 269 -13.91 -1.15 -23.99
C GLY A 269 -15.34 -1.67 -24.03
N ALA A 270 -15.83 -2.11 -25.20
CA ALA A 270 -17.19 -2.59 -25.36
C ALA A 270 -17.40 -3.92 -24.62
N ALA A 271 -18.54 -4.09 -23.98
CA ALA A 271 -18.95 -5.36 -23.37
C ALA A 271 -19.48 -6.39 -24.40
N GLY A 272 -19.34 -6.13 -25.69
CA GLY A 272 -19.87 -6.95 -26.77
C GLY A 272 -19.20 -6.64 -28.11
N LEU A 273 -19.53 -7.42 -29.13
CA LEU A 273 -18.90 -7.35 -30.45
C LEU A 273 -19.12 -6.00 -31.12
N VAL A 274 -18.03 -5.43 -31.63
CA VAL A 274 -18.01 -4.20 -32.44
C VAL A 274 -17.90 -4.54 -33.93
N LEU A 275 -17.18 -5.62 -34.25
CA LEU A 275 -16.95 -6.08 -35.62
C LEU A 275 -17.61 -7.45 -35.84
N HIS A 276 -18.77 -7.43 -36.52
CA HIS A 276 -19.48 -8.64 -36.91
C HIS A 276 -18.92 -9.25 -38.20
N ALA A 277 -19.00 -10.57 -38.31
CA ALA A 277 -18.52 -11.32 -39.46
C ALA A 277 -19.28 -10.92 -40.75
N GLU A 278 -20.56 -10.53 -40.65
CA GLU A 278 -21.33 -10.04 -41.79
C GLU A 278 -20.76 -8.74 -42.39
N THR A 279 -20.42 -7.77 -41.54
CA THR A 279 -19.80 -6.51 -41.98
C THR A 279 -18.46 -6.74 -42.66
N LEU A 280 -17.64 -7.66 -42.12
CA LEU A 280 -16.36 -8.03 -42.73
C LEU A 280 -16.53 -8.76 -44.06
N ARG A 281 -17.52 -9.67 -44.17
CA ARG A 281 -17.85 -10.33 -45.46
C ARG A 281 -18.26 -9.32 -46.51
N ALA A 282 -19.12 -8.37 -46.15
CA ALA A 282 -19.54 -7.31 -47.06
C ALA A 282 -18.35 -6.45 -47.52
N ALA A 283 -17.45 -6.07 -46.61
CA ALA A 283 -16.27 -5.26 -46.92
C ALA A 283 -15.20 -6.00 -47.77
N THR A 284 -15.22 -7.34 -47.78
CA THR A 284 -14.22 -8.16 -48.49
C THR A 284 -14.74 -8.86 -49.74
N ALA A 285 -16.04 -8.81 -50.01
CA ALA A 285 -16.68 -9.53 -51.13
C ALA A 285 -16.03 -9.24 -52.51
N ASP A 286 -15.72 -7.98 -52.80
CA ASP A 286 -15.14 -7.54 -54.07
C ASP A 286 -13.63 -7.22 -53.97
N ARG A 287 -12.99 -7.66 -52.89
CA ARG A 287 -11.63 -7.23 -52.53
C ARG A 287 -10.59 -8.25 -52.97
N SER A 288 -9.60 -7.81 -53.76
CA SER A 288 -8.48 -8.65 -54.21
C SER A 288 -7.27 -8.66 -53.25
N ARG A 289 -7.19 -7.69 -52.34
CA ARG A 289 -6.12 -7.55 -51.33
C ARG A 289 -6.58 -8.07 -49.96
N PRO A 290 -5.72 -8.68 -49.15
CA PRO A 290 -6.10 -9.13 -47.81
C PRO A 290 -6.45 -7.95 -46.89
N LEU A 291 -7.31 -8.21 -45.90
CA LEU A 291 -7.62 -7.31 -44.78
C LEU A 291 -7.03 -7.93 -43.50
N PHE A 292 -6.13 -7.22 -42.83
CA PHE A 292 -5.60 -7.65 -41.54
C PHE A 292 -6.43 -7.04 -40.41
N VAL A 293 -6.87 -7.86 -39.47
CA VAL A 293 -7.66 -7.42 -38.31
C VAL A 293 -6.90 -7.82 -37.05
N LEU A 294 -6.53 -6.84 -36.26
CA LEU A 294 -5.85 -6.99 -34.98
C LEU A 294 -6.83 -6.67 -33.85
N ASP A 295 -7.26 -7.68 -33.09
CA ASP A 295 -8.16 -7.51 -31.95
C ASP A 295 -7.36 -7.48 -30.64
N LEU A 296 -7.23 -6.29 -30.06
CA LEU A 296 -6.58 -6.03 -28.77
C LEU A 296 -7.59 -5.75 -27.66
N ALA A 297 -8.89 -5.95 -27.90
CA ALA A 297 -9.93 -5.70 -26.90
C ALA A 297 -10.13 -6.91 -25.97
N VAL A 298 -10.49 -6.61 -24.72
CA VAL A 298 -10.87 -7.59 -23.71
C VAL A 298 -12.10 -7.06 -22.95
N PRO A 299 -13.29 -7.68 -23.09
CA PRO A 299 -13.65 -8.79 -23.99
C PRO A 299 -13.43 -8.47 -25.48
N ARG A 300 -13.37 -9.51 -26.33
CA ARG A 300 -13.06 -9.37 -27.76
C ARG A 300 -14.06 -8.49 -28.50
N ASP A 301 -13.56 -7.64 -29.40
CA ASP A 301 -14.39 -6.76 -30.23
C ASP A 301 -14.85 -7.48 -31.51
N VAL A 302 -14.07 -8.45 -31.99
CA VAL A 302 -14.28 -9.08 -33.29
C VAL A 302 -14.91 -10.46 -33.14
N GLU A 303 -15.94 -10.71 -33.94
CA GLU A 303 -16.62 -12.01 -33.97
C GLU A 303 -15.67 -13.13 -34.41
N PRO A 304 -15.57 -14.27 -33.69
CA PRO A 304 -14.62 -15.33 -34.03
C PRO A 304 -14.79 -15.91 -35.44
N ALA A 305 -16.03 -15.95 -35.95
CA ALA A 305 -16.35 -16.40 -37.31
C ALA A 305 -15.70 -15.52 -38.41
N ALA A 306 -15.17 -14.35 -38.07
CA ALA A 306 -14.40 -13.51 -38.99
C ALA A 306 -13.13 -14.19 -39.49
N ALA A 307 -12.54 -15.11 -38.71
CA ALA A 307 -11.33 -15.84 -39.10
C ALA A 307 -11.57 -16.81 -40.27
N GLU A 308 -12.82 -17.19 -40.54
CA GLU A 308 -13.18 -18.10 -41.63
C GLU A 308 -13.44 -17.37 -42.97
N ILE A 309 -13.46 -16.03 -42.96
CA ILE A 309 -13.76 -15.22 -44.13
C ILE A 309 -12.55 -15.20 -45.09
N PRO A 310 -12.69 -15.61 -46.36
CA PRO A 310 -11.61 -15.54 -47.33
C PRO A 310 -11.07 -14.11 -47.47
N GLY A 311 -9.74 -13.97 -47.38
CA GLY A 311 -9.07 -12.67 -47.47
C GLY A 311 -9.02 -11.86 -46.18
N VAL A 312 -9.61 -12.34 -45.08
CA VAL A 312 -9.45 -11.74 -43.73
C VAL A 312 -8.39 -12.51 -42.96
N ARG A 313 -7.42 -11.81 -42.36
CA ARG A 313 -6.51 -12.37 -41.37
C ARG A 313 -6.81 -11.75 -40.01
N LEU A 314 -7.51 -12.48 -39.16
CA LEU A 314 -7.76 -12.09 -37.76
C LEU A 314 -6.61 -12.57 -36.88
N VAL A 315 -6.11 -11.67 -36.04
CA VAL A 315 -5.14 -11.95 -34.98
C VAL A 315 -5.65 -11.27 -33.71
N ASP A 316 -5.86 -12.05 -32.66
CA ASP A 316 -6.23 -11.55 -31.35
C ASP A 316 -5.03 -11.59 -30.38
N ILE A 317 -5.26 -11.16 -29.13
CA ILE A 317 -4.26 -11.22 -28.07
C ILE A 317 -3.69 -12.64 -27.89
N GLU A 318 -4.52 -13.68 -28.02
CA GLU A 318 -4.07 -15.07 -27.87
C GLU A 318 -3.10 -15.46 -28.99
N GLY A 319 -3.41 -15.11 -30.24
CA GLY A 319 -2.53 -15.30 -31.39
C GLY A 319 -1.19 -14.56 -31.25
N LEU A 320 -1.17 -13.35 -30.67
CA LEU A 320 0.06 -12.60 -30.43
C LEU A 320 0.96 -13.18 -29.35
N ARG A 321 0.40 -13.91 -28.38
CA ARG A 321 1.21 -14.52 -27.31
C ARG A 321 2.19 -15.55 -27.84
N GLY A 322 1.80 -16.34 -28.84
CA GLY A 322 2.72 -17.30 -29.47
C GLY A 322 3.95 -16.61 -30.05
N VAL A 323 3.73 -15.50 -30.76
CA VAL A 323 4.78 -14.68 -31.38
C VAL A 323 5.67 -13.99 -30.34
N LEU A 324 5.07 -13.46 -29.27
CA LEU A 324 5.81 -12.82 -28.17
C LEU A 324 6.59 -13.83 -27.33
N ALA A 325 6.06 -15.03 -27.12
CA ALA A 325 6.72 -16.10 -26.39
C ALA A 325 7.96 -16.64 -27.13
N GLU A 326 7.89 -16.78 -28.45
CA GLU A 326 9.03 -17.19 -29.28
C GLU A 326 10.17 -16.15 -29.28
N ARG A 327 9.85 -14.87 -29.09
CA ARG A 327 10.84 -13.79 -28.91
C ARG A 327 11.42 -13.72 -27.50
N ALA A 328 10.82 -14.39 -26.52
CA ALA A 328 11.14 -14.26 -25.10
C ALA A 328 11.80 -15.54 -24.51
N ALA A 329 13.09 -15.75 -24.82
CA ALA A 329 13.91 -16.71 -24.07
C ALA A 329 14.02 -16.38 -22.54
N GLY A 330 13.60 -15.17 -22.12
CA GLY A 330 13.62 -14.69 -20.72
C GLY A 330 12.31 -14.84 -19.93
N ALA A 331 11.21 -15.30 -20.53
CA ALA A 331 9.90 -15.34 -19.84
C ALA A 331 9.88 -16.28 -18.61
N ALA A 332 10.59 -17.40 -18.66
CA ALA A 332 10.70 -18.32 -17.53
C ALA A 332 11.53 -17.74 -16.37
N GLU A 333 12.59 -16.99 -16.68
CA GLU A 333 13.41 -16.31 -15.68
C GLU A 333 12.67 -15.14 -15.03
N ASP A 334 11.91 -14.36 -15.80
CA ASP A 334 11.09 -13.27 -15.29
C ASP A 334 9.95 -13.75 -14.39
N LEU A 335 9.28 -14.86 -14.74
CA LEU A 335 8.29 -15.49 -13.88
C LEU A 335 8.91 -16.00 -12.57
N SER A 336 10.09 -16.61 -12.63
CA SER A 336 10.83 -17.06 -11.45
C SER A 336 11.21 -15.89 -10.53
N ARG A 337 11.68 -14.78 -11.11
CA ARG A 337 11.98 -13.54 -10.37
C ARG A 337 10.73 -12.93 -9.75
N ALA A 338 9.61 -12.91 -10.47
CA ALA A 338 8.34 -12.40 -9.97
C ALA A 338 7.83 -13.23 -8.78
N ALA A 339 7.87 -14.56 -8.87
CA ALA A 339 7.53 -15.46 -7.77
C ALA A 339 8.43 -15.25 -6.54
N ALA A 340 9.74 -15.01 -6.75
CA ALA A 340 10.67 -14.71 -5.67
C ALA A 340 10.34 -13.39 -4.94
N ILE A 341 9.95 -12.35 -5.67
CA ILE A 341 9.49 -11.07 -5.10
C ILE A 341 8.21 -11.29 -4.27
N VAL A 342 7.24 -12.03 -4.79
CA VAL A 342 6.00 -12.35 -4.06
C VAL A 342 6.32 -13.07 -2.75
N GLU A 343 7.16 -14.10 -2.78
CA GLU A 343 7.51 -14.87 -1.59
C GLU A 343 8.27 -14.03 -0.55
N GLU A 344 9.12 -13.10 -0.98
CA GLU A 344 9.76 -12.14 -0.08
C GLU A 344 8.74 -11.23 0.61
N GLU A 345 7.77 -10.69 -0.14
CA GLU A 345 6.74 -9.79 0.40
C GLU A 345 5.76 -10.54 1.33
N VAL A 346 5.40 -11.79 1.02
CA VAL A 346 4.57 -12.63 1.90
C VAL A 346 5.26 -12.82 3.26
N ARG A 347 6.55 -13.19 3.26
CA ARG A 347 7.35 -13.30 4.49
C ARG A 347 7.40 -11.99 5.27
N ARG A 348 7.59 -10.87 4.56
CA ARG A 348 7.62 -9.52 5.18
C ARG A 348 6.28 -9.14 5.79
N PHE A 349 5.17 -9.48 5.14
CA PHE A 349 3.82 -9.23 5.64
C PHE A 349 3.52 -10.08 6.89
N ALA A 350 3.85 -11.37 6.85
CA ALA A 350 3.66 -12.28 7.99
C ALA A 350 4.42 -11.79 9.22
N LEU A 351 5.70 -11.43 9.09
CA LEU A 351 6.50 -10.89 10.20
C LEU A 351 5.91 -9.61 10.81
N ARG A 352 5.33 -8.73 9.97
CA ARG A 352 4.70 -7.50 10.43
C ARG A 352 3.44 -7.79 11.25
N ARG A 353 2.54 -8.63 10.71
CA ARG A 353 1.30 -9.01 11.38
C ARG A 353 1.56 -9.71 12.72
N ARG A 354 2.62 -10.53 12.80
CA ARG A 354 3.09 -11.12 14.06
C ARG A 354 3.52 -10.08 15.07
N ALA A 355 4.33 -9.11 14.65
CA ALA A 355 4.81 -8.05 15.53
C ALA A 355 3.65 -7.21 16.08
N GLU A 356 2.64 -6.93 15.26
CA GLU A 356 1.42 -6.23 15.65
C GLU A 356 0.59 -7.04 16.65
N HIS A 357 0.41 -8.35 16.40
CA HIS A 357 -0.33 -9.24 17.30
C HIS A 357 0.32 -9.40 18.69
N LEU A 358 1.66 -9.44 18.74
CA LEU A 358 2.40 -9.61 19.99
C LEU A 358 2.60 -8.29 20.77
N ALA A 359 2.30 -7.14 20.18
CA ALA A 359 2.58 -5.84 20.79
C ALA A 359 1.91 -5.64 22.16
N PRO A 360 0.61 -5.96 22.37
CA PRO A 360 -0.04 -5.81 23.67
C PRO A 360 0.59 -6.67 24.77
N LEU A 361 0.97 -7.91 24.46
CA LEU A 361 1.64 -8.81 25.39
C LEU A 361 3.01 -8.25 25.79
N ILE A 362 3.79 -7.74 24.83
CA ILE A 362 5.09 -7.13 25.10
C ILE A 362 4.93 -5.91 26.02
N THR A 363 3.90 -5.07 25.78
CA THR A 363 3.59 -3.92 26.63
C THR A 363 3.24 -4.35 28.05
N ALA A 364 2.38 -5.35 28.22
CA ALA A 364 2.02 -5.86 29.53
C ALA A 364 3.20 -6.50 30.28
N LEU A 365 4.06 -7.23 29.56
CA LEU A 365 5.27 -7.83 30.13
C LEU A 365 6.23 -6.75 30.66
N ARG A 366 6.41 -5.65 29.91
CA ARG A 366 7.20 -4.49 30.35
C ARG A 366 6.59 -3.83 31.58
N ARG A 367 5.27 -3.56 31.56
CA ARG A 367 4.55 -2.98 32.69
C ARG A 367 4.69 -3.83 33.95
N ARG A 368 4.58 -5.15 33.82
CA ARG A 368 4.78 -6.08 34.94
C ARG A 368 6.20 -6.00 35.51
N GLY A 369 7.20 -5.86 34.64
CA GLY A 369 8.58 -5.62 35.07
C GLY A 369 8.72 -4.31 35.87
N GLU A 370 8.13 -3.23 35.39
CA GLU A 370 8.13 -1.93 36.07
C GLU A 370 7.42 -1.98 37.43
N GLU A 371 6.29 -2.70 37.52
CA GLU A 371 5.57 -2.94 38.78
C GLU A 371 6.44 -3.68 39.81
N VAL A 372 7.19 -4.70 39.37
CA VAL A 372 8.12 -5.44 40.24
C VAL A 372 9.24 -4.51 40.75
N VAL A 373 9.82 -3.70 39.87
CA VAL A 373 10.86 -2.72 40.26
C VAL A 373 10.30 -1.73 41.28
N ALA A 374 9.12 -1.17 41.04
CA ALA A 374 8.49 -0.21 41.93
C ALA A 374 8.17 -0.82 43.31
N ALA A 375 7.67 -2.06 43.34
CA ALA A 375 7.37 -2.77 44.58
C ALA A 375 8.62 -3.04 45.41
N GLU A 376 9.72 -3.47 44.79
CA GLU A 376 10.98 -3.73 45.49
C GLU A 376 11.63 -2.43 45.99
N LEU A 377 11.67 -1.37 45.18
CA LEU A 377 12.17 -0.06 45.64
C LEU A 377 11.36 0.49 46.81
N GLN A 378 10.03 0.34 46.76
CA GLN A 378 9.15 0.74 47.87
C GLN A 378 9.40 -0.09 49.13
N ARG A 379 9.70 -1.39 48.98
CA ARG A 379 10.00 -2.29 50.11
C ARG A 379 11.26 -1.86 50.87
N PHE A 380 12.26 -1.38 50.15
CA PHE A 380 13.53 -0.89 50.70
C PHE A 380 13.57 0.63 50.91
N ARG A 381 12.42 1.32 50.84
CA ARG A 381 12.35 2.79 50.93
C ARG A 381 13.06 3.38 52.15
N SER A 382 13.03 2.69 53.29
CA SER A 382 13.62 3.13 54.56
C SER A 382 15.15 3.12 54.49
N GLU A 383 15.71 2.06 53.93
CA GLU A 383 17.14 1.84 53.72
C GLU A 383 17.67 2.74 52.60
N LEU A 384 16.87 2.99 51.57
CA LEU A 384 17.21 3.91 50.48
C LEU A 384 17.09 5.38 50.89
N ALA A 385 16.35 5.71 51.96
CA ALA A 385 16.20 7.08 52.43
C ALA A 385 17.48 7.65 53.06
N SER A 386 18.42 6.80 53.48
CA SER A 386 19.73 7.22 54.00
C SER A 386 20.79 7.44 52.91
N LEU A 387 20.48 7.13 51.65
CA LEU A 387 21.39 7.35 50.53
C LEU A 387 21.32 8.79 50.02
N GLU A 388 22.44 9.29 49.49
CA GLU A 388 22.44 10.55 48.77
C GLU A 388 21.59 10.45 47.48
N PRO A 389 21.03 11.57 46.96
CA PRO A 389 20.14 11.54 45.80
C PRO A 389 20.71 10.80 44.59
N GLU A 390 22.01 10.98 44.30
CA GLU A 390 22.72 10.32 43.20
C GLU A 390 22.86 8.80 43.41
N GLU A 391 23.10 8.37 44.65
CA GLU A 391 23.22 6.95 45.00
C GLU A 391 21.86 6.25 44.91
N ARG A 392 20.79 6.92 45.36
CA ARG A 392 19.42 6.44 45.22
C ARG A 392 19.04 6.29 43.74
N GLU A 393 19.35 7.28 42.92
CA GLU A 393 19.11 7.22 41.48
C GLU A 393 19.91 6.08 40.81
N ALA A 394 21.16 5.86 41.21
CA ALA A 394 21.96 4.75 40.73
C ALA A 394 21.36 3.37 41.09
N VAL A 395 20.81 3.22 42.29
CA VAL A 395 20.12 1.99 42.72
C VAL A 395 18.83 1.77 41.93
N GLU A 396 18.03 2.83 41.72
CA GLU A 396 16.82 2.74 40.89
C GLU A 396 17.16 2.38 39.44
N ALA A 397 18.19 3.00 38.87
CA ALA A 397 18.68 2.70 37.52
C ALA A 397 19.20 1.26 37.40
N LEU A 398 19.90 0.76 38.42
CA LEU A 398 20.34 -0.64 38.49
C LEU A 398 19.14 -1.60 38.50
N ALA A 399 18.14 -1.35 39.34
CA ALA A 399 16.94 -2.19 39.44
C ALA A 399 16.16 -2.23 38.11
N ARG A 400 15.91 -1.06 37.50
CA ARG A 400 15.30 -0.95 36.16
C ARG A 400 16.14 -1.67 35.11
N GLY A 401 17.47 -1.51 35.14
CA GLY A 401 18.39 -2.11 34.19
C GLY A 401 18.44 -3.64 34.27
N ILE A 402 18.37 -4.23 35.47
CA ILE A 402 18.30 -5.69 35.66
C ILE A 402 17.04 -6.24 35.04
N VAL A 403 15.88 -5.65 35.35
CA VAL A 403 14.58 -6.13 34.82
C VAL A 403 14.50 -5.94 33.30
N ALA A 404 14.96 -4.80 32.77
CA ALA A 404 15.02 -4.57 31.33
C ALA A 404 15.88 -5.63 30.61
N LYS A 405 17.04 -5.99 31.18
CA LYS A 405 17.90 -7.06 30.63
C LYS A 405 17.24 -8.43 30.70
N LEU A 406 16.59 -8.76 31.82
CA LEU A 406 15.88 -10.04 31.99
C LEU A 406 14.70 -10.20 31.01
N LEU A 407 14.00 -9.12 30.68
CA LEU A 407 12.87 -9.15 29.75
C LEU A 407 13.28 -9.03 28.27
N HIS A 408 14.46 -8.48 27.96
CA HIS A 408 14.90 -8.27 26.59
C HIS A 408 14.98 -9.57 25.78
N ASP A 409 15.77 -10.54 26.24
CA ASP A 409 16.00 -11.79 25.51
C ASP A 409 14.71 -12.61 25.31
N PRO A 410 13.83 -12.79 26.32
CA PRO A 410 12.52 -13.41 26.12
C PRO A 410 11.64 -12.70 25.09
N ILE A 411 11.60 -11.36 25.09
CA ILE A 411 10.83 -10.57 24.11
C ILE A 411 11.39 -10.75 22.70
N VAL A 412 12.72 -10.72 22.55
CA VAL A 412 13.39 -10.92 21.25
C VAL A 412 13.13 -12.34 20.74
N ARG A 413 13.32 -13.34 21.59
CA ARG A 413 13.07 -14.75 21.24
C ARG A 413 11.61 -15.03 20.93
N LEU A 414 10.66 -14.40 21.62
CA LEU A 414 9.23 -14.52 21.30
C LEU A 414 8.92 -14.03 19.87
N LYS A 415 9.58 -12.94 19.43
CA LYS A 415 9.45 -12.43 18.05
C LYS A 415 10.09 -13.35 17.00
N GLU A 416 11.16 -14.05 17.37
CA GLU A 416 11.95 -14.92 16.48
C GLU A 416 11.42 -16.37 16.39
N LEU A 417 10.97 -16.96 17.50
CA LEU A 417 10.54 -18.37 17.61
C LEU A 417 9.10 -18.63 17.16
N SER A 418 8.34 -17.57 16.93
CA SER A 418 6.94 -17.63 16.52
C SER A 418 6.84 -18.08 15.04
N THR A 419 6.69 -19.40 14.85
CA THR A 419 6.30 -20.02 13.58
C THR A 419 4.77 -20.07 13.44
N PRO A 420 4.21 -20.12 12.21
CA PRO A 420 2.77 -20.22 12.02
C PRO A 420 2.16 -21.32 12.88
N GLY A 421 1.21 -20.95 13.75
CA GLY A 421 0.52 -21.87 14.66
C GLY A 421 1.14 -22.07 16.05
N SER A 422 2.43 -21.78 16.25
CA SER A 422 3.08 -21.89 17.58
C SER A 422 3.08 -20.58 18.38
N GLU A 423 2.82 -19.46 17.71
CA GLU A 423 2.88 -18.10 18.28
C GLU A 423 1.96 -17.93 19.47
N ARG A 424 0.72 -18.44 19.37
CA ARG A 424 -0.25 -18.41 20.48
C ARG A 424 0.22 -19.24 21.66
N THR A 425 0.85 -20.37 21.42
CA THR A 425 1.36 -21.25 22.49
C THR A 425 2.48 -20.57 23.24
N HIS A 426 3.44 -19.96 22.52
CA HIS A 426 4.54 -19.22 23.15
C HIS A 426 4.05 -17.96 23.86
N ALA A 427 3.13 -17.21 23.25
CA ALA A 427 2.55 -16.01 23.83
C ALA A 427 1.72 -16.30 25.08
N ARG A 428 0.88 -17.36 25.06
CA ARG A 428 0.14 -17.83 26.25
C ARG A 428 1.05 -18.33 27.35
N LEU A 429 2.07 -19.11 27.00
CA LEU A 429 3.05 -19.59 27.98
C LEU A 429 3.74 -18.41 28.67
N LEU A 430 4.14 -17.38 27.92
CA LEU A 430 4.72 -16.17 28.49
C LEU A 430 3.73 -15.37 29.33
N ALA A 431 2.48 -15.25 28.90
CA ALA A 431 1.45 -14.62 29.74
C ALA A 431 1.28 -15.36 31.08
N GLN A 432 1.23 -16.69 31.06
CA GLN A 432 1.11 -17.52 32.27
C GLN A 432 2.34 -17.44 33.16
N LEU A 433 3.55 -17.49 32.59
CA LEU A 433 4.80 -17.41 33.35
C LEU A 433 4.96 -16.08 34.09
N PHE A 434 4.36 -15.00 33.58
CA PHE A 434 4.45 -13.65 34.14
C PHE A 434 3.15 -13.16 34.81
N ASP A 435 2.16 -14.04 34.95
CA ASP A 435 0.85 -13.74 35.56
C ASP A 435 0.15 -12.54 34.88
N LEU A 436 0.13 -12.56 33.55
CA LEU A 436 -0.50 -11.54 32.72
C LEU A 436 -1.89 -12.00 32.24
N PRO A 437 -2.85 -11.07 32.04
CA PRO A 437 -4.16 -11.39 31.49
C PRO A 437 -4.06 -12.11 30.13
N GLU A 438 -4.75 -13.24 29.98
CA GLU A 438 -4.67 -14.06 28.76
C GLU A 438 -5.38 -13.41 27.54
N ASP A 439 -6.20 -12.38 27.77
CA ASP A 439 -6.95 -11.60 26.78
C ASP A 439 -6.13 -10.45 26.15
N LEU A 440 -4.88 -10.23 26.58
CA LEU A 440 -4.02 -9.16 26.04
C LEU A 440 -3.80 -9.26 24.53
N LEU A 441 -3.73 -10.48 23.98
CA LEU A 441 -3.55 -10.72 22.54
C LEU A 441 -4.78 -10.33 21.70
N GLU A 442 -5.86 -9.91 22.35
CA GLU A 442 -7.13 -9.53 21.75
C GLU A 442 -7.29 -7.99 21.64
N ALA A 443 -6.41 -7.19 22.26
CA ALA A 443 -6.51 -5.72 22.27
C ALA A 443 -5.79 -5.01 21.10
N ALA A 444 -6.36 -3.89 20.62
CA ALA A 444 -5.87 -3.10 19.48
C ALA A 444 -4.65 -2.19 19.81
N PRO A 445 -3.71 -1.96 18.87
CA PRO A 445 -2.49 -1.16 19.10
C PRO A 445 -2.68 0.37 19.05
N GLU A 446 -1.83 1.07 19.83
CA GLU A 446 -1.60 2.53 19.85
C GLU A 446 -0.59 2.97 18.76
N HIS A 447 -0.75 4.16 18.14
CA HIS A 447 0.10 4.68 17.04
C HIS A 447 0.94 5.91 17.45
N ARG A 448 2.03 6.18 16.70
CA ARG A 448 2.84 7.41 16.82
C ARG A 448 2.41 8.47 15.79
N PRO A 449 2.26 9.75 16.16
CA PRO A 449 1.81 10.82 15.25
C PRO A 449 2.67 11.06 14.01
N GLU A 450 3.98 10.82 14.11
CA GLU A 450 4.94 10.94 13.00
C GLU A 450 4.75 9.87 11.90
N ASP A 451 3.97 8.82 12.20
CA ASP A 451 3.62 7.73 11.29
C ASP A 451 2.17 7.88 10.74
N LEU A 452 1.42 8.92 11.15
CA LEU A 452 0.06 9.18 10.67
C LEU A 452 0.08 9.88 9.29
N PRO A 453 -0.92 9.61 8.43
CA PRO A 453 -1.11 10.38 7.21
C PRO A 453 -1.27 11.88 7.49
N ALA A 454 -0.94 12.71 6.50
CA ALA A 454 -0.96 14.16 6.63
C ALA A 454 -2.38 14.70 6.86
N GLU A 455 -3.38 14.02 6.32
CA GLU A 455 -4.80 14.22 6.57
C GLU A 455 -5.32 13.15 7.54
N ASP A 456 -6.22 13.55 8.43
CA ASP A 456 -6.90 12.60 9.31
C ASP A 456 -8.02 11.89 8.54
N GLU A 457 -8.27 10.62 8.85
CA GLU A 457 -9.32 9.82 8.21
C GLU A 457 -10.71 10.39 8.53
N PRO A 458 -11.65 10.45 7.56
CA PRO A 458 -13.02 10.90 7.83
C PRO A 458 -13.66 10.16 9.01
N GLY A 459 -14.26 10.90 9.95
CA GLY A 459 -14.88 10.34 11.14
C GLY A 459 -13.93 10.06 12.32
N LEU A 460 -12.62 10.28 12.16
CA LEU A 460 -11.63 10.21 13.23
C LEU A 460 -11.05 11.60 13.54
N VAL A 461 -10.86 11.89 14.83
CA VAL A 461 -10.25 13.12 15.32
C VAL A 461 -9.07 12.82 16.23
N LEU A 462 -8.09 13.73 16.24
CA LEU A 462 -7.03 13.72 17.25
C LEU A 462 -7.59 14.20 18.60
N ALA A 463 -8.13 13.26 19.37
CA ALA A 463 -8.84 13.48 20.62
C ALA A 463 -7.95 14.06 21.72
N ALA A 464 -6.70 13.59 21.85
CA ALA A 464 -5.76 14.12 22.85
C ALA A 464 -4.31 14.14 22.35
N VAL A 465 -3.55 15.16 22.77
CA VAL A 465 -2.10 15.25 22.56
C VAL A 465 -1.41 15.45 23.90
N PRO A 466 -0.79 14.40 24.48
CA PRO A 466 -0.01 14.51 25.70
C PRO A 466 1.23 15.39 25.57
N GLU A 467 1.86 15.70 26.70
CA GLU A 467 3.09 16.46 26.75
C GLU A 467 4.18 15.81 25.88
N ARG A 468 4.81 16.64 25.04
CA ARG A 468 5.81 16.23 24.06
C ARG A 468 7.13 15.88 24.77
N ALA A 469 7.66 14.70 24.48
CA ALA A 469 9.01 14.31 24.87
C ALA A 469 10.06 14.97 23.95
N SER A 470 11.35 14.86 24.29
CA SER A 470 12.43 15.52 23.54
C SER A 470 12.31 15.31 22.01
N PRO A 471 12.21 16.41 21.24
CA PRO A 471 12.07 16.36 19.79
C PRO A 471 13.39 16.06 19.09
N LEU A 472 14.51 16.07 19.80
CA LEU A 472 15.85 16.01 19.22
C LEU A 472 16.17 14.63 18.64
N ASP A 473 17.10 14.60 17.70
CA ASP A 473 17.81 13.40 17.31
C ASP A 473 19.07 13.23 18.17
N VAL A 474 19.57 12.01 18.27
CA VAL A 474 20.75 11.62 19.04
C VAL A 474 21.67 10.84 18.10
N LEU A 475 22.92 11.30 18.00
CA LEU A 475 24.00 10.56 17.36
C LEU A 475 24.57 9.59 18.37
N VAL A 476 24.60 8.30 18.02
CA VAL A 476 25.21 7.27 18.85
C VAL A 476 26.39 6.69 18.08
N THR A 477 27.60 6.84 18.63
CA THR A 477 28.84 6.35 18.02
C THR A 477 29.33 5.10 18.74
N ARG A 478 30.24 4.34 18.11
CA ARG A 478 30.85 3.18 18.78
C ARG A 478 31.85 3.57 19.87
N ASN A 479 32.58 4.66 19.67
CA ASN A 479 33.77 5.01 20.46
C ASN A 479 33.77 6.45 21.00
N GLY A 480 32.63 7.14 21.04
CA GLY A 480 32.53 8.52 21.54
C GLY A 480 32.73 9.60 20.47
N GLU A 481 33.53 9.35 19.43
CA GLU A 481 33.78 10.28 18.34
C GLU A 481 33.39 9.71 16.97
N LEU A 482 32.97 10.59 16.05
CA LEU A 482 32.68 10.24 14.67
C LEU A 482 33.88 10.55 13.77
N ALA A 483 34.73 9.54 13.57
CA ALA A 483 35.97 9.65 12.79
C ALA A 483 35.74 10.12 11.33
N PRO A 484 36.75 10.73 10.68
CA PRO A 484 36.69 11.00 9.24
C PRO A 484 36.46 9.72 8.43
N GLY A 485 35.57 9.76 7.43
CA GLY A 485 35.26 8.59 6.61
C GLY A 485 34.35 7.55 7.27
N ALA A 486 33.82 7.83 8.47
CA ALA A 486 32.96 6.91 9.21
C ALA A 486 31.70 6.51 8.43
N VAL A 487 31.18 5.32 8.71
CA VAL A 487 29.93 4.81 8.15
C VAL A 487 28.77 5.11 9.11
N VAL A 488 27.84 5.98 8.72
CA VAL A 488 26.66 6.33 9.54
C VAL A 488 25.42 5.59 9.06
N GLY A 489 24.76 4.88 9.98
CA GLY A 489 23.58 4.07 9.73
C GLY A 489 22.27 4.84 9.87
N THR A 490 21.58 5.08 8.75
CA THR A 490 20.20 5.62 8.74
C THR A 490 19.51 5.32 7.41
N SER A 491 18.19 5.16 7.43
CA SER A 491 17.32 5.02 6.25
C SER A 491 16.37 6.21 6.05
N SER A 492 16.45 7.22 6.91
CA SER A 492 15.65 8.45 6.78
C SER A 492 16.35 9.43 5.84
N LEU A 493 15.70 9.79 4.73
CA LEU A 493 16.23 10.78 3.77
C LEU A 493 16.51 12.13 4.44
N ARG A 494 15.65 12.57 5.37
CA ARG A 494 15.88 13.76 6.22
C ARG A 494 17.21 13.71 6.96
N ARG A 495 17.47 12.60 7.67
CA ARG A 495 18.71 12.43 8.43
C ARG A 495 19.92 12.31 7.51
N GLN A 496 19.79 11.56 6.42
CA GLN A 496 20.86 11.37 5.43
C GLN A 496 21.32 12.71 4.85
N ALA A 497 20.39 13.52 4.37
CA ALA A 497 20.69 14.83 3.79
C ALA A 497 21.37 15.78 4.80
N GLN A 498 20.84 15.87 6.03
CA GLN A 498 21.41 16.75 7.05
C GLN A 498 22.80 16.28 7.53
N ILE A 499 23.01 14.97 7.66
CA ILE A 499 24.34 14.42 8.00
C ILE A 499 25.35 14.75 6.91
N LEU A 500 25.04 14.48 5.63
CA LEU A 500 25.97 14.77 4.52
C LEU A 500 26.29 16.26 4.40
N ARG A 501 25.33 17.13 4.74
CA ARG A 501 25.53 18.58 4.75
C ARG A 501 26.57 19.03 5.79
N HIS A 502 26.53 18.47 6.99
CA HIS A 502 27.47 18.81 8.07
C HIS A 502 28.77 18.00 8.04
N ARG A 503 28.72 16.79 7.48
CA ARG A 503 29.82 15.82 7.40
C ARG A 503 29.87 15.18 6.00
N PRO A 504 30.31 15.92 4.96
CA PRO A 504 30.41 15.39 3.60
C PRO A 504 31.47 14.28 3.47
N ASP A 505 32.32 14.12 4.48
CA ASP A 505 33.36 13.10 4.56
C ASP A 505 32.84 11.73 5.02
N VAL A 506 31.62 11.63 5.58
CA VAL A 506 31.07 10.35 6.04
C VAL A 506 30.34 9.61 4.93
N SER A 507 30.30 8.27 5.04
CA SER A 507 29.49 7.43 4.16
C SER A 507 28.22 6.99 4.85
N LEU A 508 27.13 6.84 4.09
CA LEU A 508 25.84 6.42 4.64
C LEU A 508 25.57 4.96 4.32
N LYS A 509 25.11 4.20 5.32
CA LYS A 509 24.63 2.84 5.13
C LYS A 509 23.16 2.77 5.51
N ALA A 510 22.35 2.21 4.60
CA ALA A 510 20.94 2.01 4.85
C ALA A 510 20.76 1.09 6.07
N LEU A 511 20.19 1.65 7.14
CA LEU A 511 19.97 0.93 8.39
C LEU A 511 18.47 0.95 8.74
N ARG A 512 17.87 -0.25 8.75
CA ARG A 512 16.47 -0.49 9.13
C ARG A 512 16.42 -1.36 10.38
N GLY A 513 15.28 -1.30 11.08
CA GLY A 513 15.06 -1.98 12.36
C GLY A 513 14.65 -1.01 13.46
N ASN A 514 14.27 -1.53 14.62
CA ASN A 514 14.01 -0.74 15.83
C ASN A 514 15.33 -0.25 16.48
N VAL A 515 15.21 0.55 17.54
CA VAL A 515 16.36 1.10 18.31
C VAL A 515 17.36 0.02 18.67
N ASP A 516 16.91 -1.06 19.30
CA ASP A 516 17.78 -2.16 19.76
C ASP A 516 18.56 -2.82 18.61
N THR A 517 17.89 -3.05 17.48
CA THR A 517 18.54 -3.68 16.31
C THR A 517 19.59 -2.76 15.71
N ARG A 518 19.35 -1.44 15.70
CA ARG A 518 20.31 -0.46 15.20
C ARG A 518 21.52 -0.35 16.13
N LEU A 519 21.31 -0.36 17.44
CA LEU A 519 22.38 -0.36 18.44
C LEU A 519 23.22 -1.64 18.38
N ARG A 520 22.60 -2.82 18.25
CA ARG A 520 23.37 -4.07 18.05
C ARG A 520 24.23 -4.04 16.79
N LYS A 521 23.74 -3.47 15.70
CA LYS A 521 24.51 -3.33 14.45
C LYS A 521 25.68 -2.36 14.60
N LEU A 522 25.51 -1.30 15.40
CA LEU A 522 26.59 -0.40 15.78
C LEU A 522 27.67 -1.13 16.59
N GLU A 523 27.26 -1.90 17.60
CA GLU A 523 28.16 -2.71 18.44
C GLU A 523 28.89 -3.79 17.64
N ALA A 524 28.19 -4.46 16.72
CA ALA A 524 28.73 -5.52 15.87
C ALA A 524 29.72 -5.03 14.79
N GLY A 525 29.93 -3.71 14.68
CA GLY A 525 30.87 -3.17 13.71
C GLY A 525 30.29 -2.92 12.32
N GLU A 526 28.98 -3.09 12.11
CA GLU A 526 28.38 -2.94 10.77
C GLU A 526 28.30 -1.48 10.30
N VAL A 527 28.27 -0.55 11.24
CA VAL A 527 28.29 0.91 11.08
C VAL A 527 29.06 1.53 12.25
N ASP A 528 29.66 2.69 12.06
CA ASP A 528 30.45 3.40 13.08
C ASP A 528 29.61 4.34 13.95
N ALA A 529 28.45 4.76 13.44
CA ALA A 529 27.45 5.50 14.19
C ALA A 529 26.03 5.25 13.68
N VAL A 530 25.04 5.56 14.50
CA VAL A 530 23.61 5.57 14.14
C VAL A 530 22.94 6.84 14.65
N VAL A 531 21.88 7.27 13.97
CA VAL A 531 21.06 8.41 14.41
C VAL A 531 19.66 7.95 14.80
N LEU A 532 19.26 8.27 16.03
CA LEU A 532 18.03 7.82 16.68
C LEU A 532 17.24 9.01 17.25
N ALA A 533 15.92 8.92 17.37
CA ALA A 533 15.15 9.97 18.03
C ALA A 533 15.36 9.89 19.55
N ALA A 534 15.60 11.02 20.21
CA ALA A 534 15.77 11.10 21.67
C ALA A 534 14.55 10.54 22.41
N ALA A 535 13.34 10.95 22.00
CA ALA A 535 12.10 10.41 22.55
C ALA A 535 12.01 8.87 22.44
N GLY A 536 12.55 8.29 21.36
CA GLY A 536 12.59 6.83 21.19
C GLY A 536 13.50 6.15 22.22
N LEU A 537 14.65 6.74 22.53
CA LEU A 537 15.58 6.26 23.56
C LEU A 537 14.98 6.39 24.96
N VAL A 538 14.45 7.57 25.28
CA VAL A 538 13.84 7.88 26.59
C VAL A 538 12.66 6.95 26.90
N ARG A 539 11.73 6.79 25.96
CA ARG A 539 10.54 5.91 26.14
C ARG A 539 10.91 4.43 26.28
N LEU A 540 12.06 4.02 25.72
CA LEU A 540 12.55 2.66 25.85
C LEU A 540 13.46 2.47 27.08
N GLY A 541 13.79 3.55 27.81
CA GLY A 541 14.75 3.51 28.91
C GLY A 541 16.16 3.14 28.46
N VAL A 542 16.51 3.41 27.20
CA VAL A 542 17.81 3.05 26.62
C VAL A 542 18.74 4.25 26.67
N VAL A 543 19.90 4.10 27.31
CA VAL A 543 20.95 5.12 27.39
C VAL A 543 22.23 4.56 26.78
N PRO A 544 22.47 4.80 25.48
CA PRO A 544 23.70 4.35 24.84
C PRO A 544 24.91 5.07 25.44
N GLN A 545 26.01 4.35 25.62
CA GLN A 545 27.23 4.86 26.28
C GLN A 545 27.83 6.09 25.60
N HIS A 546 27.71 6.19 24.28
CA HIS A 546 28.28 7.25 23.46
C HIS A 546 27.19 7.97 22.66
N ALA A 547 26.15 8.41 23.37
CA ALA A 547 25.04 9.18 22.82
C ALA A 547 25.25 10.68 23.00
N ALA A 548 25.18 11.43 21.89
CA ALA A 548 25.21 12.90 21.88
C ALA A 548 23.92 13.44 21.26
N PRO A 549 23.10 14.23 21.99
CA PRO A 549 21.95 14.90 21.40
C PRO A 549 22.41 15.92 20.37
N MET A 550 21.70 15.96 19.24
CA MET A 550 21.90 16.93 18.18
C MET A 550 20.92 18.08 18.36
N SER A 551 21.41 19.32 18.36
CA SER A 551 20.56 20.51 18.40
C SER A 551 19.67 20.62 17.17
N THR A 552 18.60 21.41 17.25
CA THR A 552 17.71 21.67 16.11
C THR A 552 18.39 22.42 14.96
N ALA A 553 19.55 23.04 15.21
CA ALA A 553 20.41 23.64 14.20
C ALA A 553 21.23 22.57 13.44
N GLU A 554 21.70 21.53 14.13
CA GLU A 554 22.46 20.41 13.54
C GLU A 554 21.56 19.36 12.88
N MET A 555 20.38 19.14 13.45
CA MET A 555 19.41 18.17 12.96
C MET A 555 17.99 18.68 13.24
N LEU A 556 17.39 19.31 12.24
CA LEU A 556 16.00 19.69 12.30
C LEU A 556 15.13 18.42 12.30
N PRO A 557 14.29 18.19 13.32
CA PRO A 557 13.58 16.93 13.54
C PRO A 557 12.49 16.67 12.51
N ALA A 558 11.97 15.45 12.48
CA ALA A 558 10.78 15.16 11.67
C ALA A 558 9.55 15.87 12.25
N PRO A 559 8.58 16.30 11.41
CA PRO A 559 7.31 16.82 11.90
C PRO A 559 6.66 15.82 12.90
N GLY A 560 6.27 16.30 14.08
CA GLY A 560 5.66 15.51 15.14
C GLY A 560 6.63 14.69 16.01
N GLN A 561 7.96 14.77 15.77
CA GLN A 561 8.93 13.95 16.51
C GLN A 561 8.87 14.24 18.01
N GLY A 562 8.73 13.19 18.81
CA GLY A 562 8.60 13.29 20.28
C GLY A 562 7.18 13.49 20.79
N THR A 563 6.19 13.69 19.92
CA THR A 563 4.77 13.82 20.30
C THR A 563 4.10 12.44 20.35
N LEU A 564 3.00 12.33 21.11
CA LEU A 564 2.03 11.23 21.06
C LEU A 564 0.66 11.79 20.71
N GLY A 565 -0.19 10.99 20.09
CA GLY A 565 -1.51 11.43 19.64
C GLY A 565 -2.51 10.30 19.79
N VAL A 566 -3.61 10.58 20.47
CA VAL A 566 -4.70 9.63 20.68
C VAL A 566 -5.83 10.00 19.73
N GLN A 567 -6.22 9.07 18.86
CA GLN A 567 -7.34 9.24 17.95
C GLN A 567 -8.60 8.57 18.52
N ALA A 568 -9.75 9.21 18.32
CA ALA A 568 -11.06 8.67 18.64
C ALA A 568 -12.04 9.02 17.51
N ARG A 569 -13.21 8.37 17.50
CA ARG A 569 -14.29 8.78 16.59
C ARG A 569 -14.82 10.15 16.98
N GLU A 570 -15.16 10.96 15.97
CA GLU A 570 -15.68 12.31 16.19
C GLU A 570 -17.03 12.34 16.92
N ASP A 571 -17.83 11.28 16.77
CA ASP A 571 -19.17 11.14 17.35
C ASP A 571 -19.19 10.40 18.70
N ASP A 572 -18.03 9.98 19.22
CA ASP A 572 -17.91 9.24 20.48
C ASP A 572 -17.64 10.18 21.66
N GLU A 573 -18.67 10.96 22.04
CA GLU A 573 -18.59 11.97 23.10
C GLU A 573 -18.05 11.43 24.43
N ALA A 574 -18.40 10.19 24.77
CA ALA A 574 -17.95 9.55 26.01
C ALA A 574 -16.44 9.30 26.00
N THR A 575 -15.90 8.81 24.88
CA THR A 575 -14.46 8.60 24.71
C THR A 575 -13.72 9.93 24.67
N LEU A 576 -14.24 10.92 23.97
CA LEU A 576 -13.65 12.26 23.92
C LEU A 576 -13.55 12.90 25.31
N ALA A 577 -14.61 12.78 26.12
CA ALA A 577 -14.61 13.26 27.50
C ALA A 577 -13.59 12.54 28.39
N ALA A 578 -13.41 11.22 28.20
CA ALA A 578 -12.44 10.43 28.95
C ALA A 578 -10.98 10.77 28.60
N LEU A 579 -10.72 11.19 27.36
CA LEU A 579 -9.38 11.52 26.86
C LEU A 579 -8.97 12.97 27.12
N ALA A 580 -9.92 13.88 27.36
CA ALA A 580 -9.65 15.29 27.62
C ALA A 580 -8.56 15.58 28.68
N PRO A 581 -8.42 14.80 29.78
CA PRO A 581 -7.36 15.01 30.77
C PRO A 581 -5.93 14.78 30.25
N LEU A 582 -5.75 14.07 29.13
CA LEU A 582 -4.44 13.82 28.52
C LEU A 582 -3.97 14.98 27.64
N GLU A 583 -4.79 16.02 27.46
CA GLU A 583 -4.50 17.11 26.55
C GLU A 583 -3.45 18.09 27.09
N HIS A 584 -2.39 18.31 26.31
CA HIS A 584 -1.36 19.32 26.56
C HIS A 584 -1.35 20.35 25.43
N ALA A 585 -2.01 21.49 25.69
CA ALA A 585 -2.26 22.53 24.69
C ALA A 585 -1.00 23.05 23.95
N PRO A 586 0.16 23.29 24.61
CA PRO A 586 1.38 23.67 23.89
C PRO A 586 1.83 22.60 22.88
N SER A 587 1.78 21.32 23.26
CA SER A 587 2.16 20.22 22.36
C SER A 587 1.19 20.07 21.19
N ARG A 588 -0.12 20.24 21.43
CA ARG A 588 -1.11 20.26 20.34
C ARG A 588 -0.84 21.38 19.34
N ARG A 589 -0.55 22.59 19.83
CA ARG A 589 -0.29 23.74 18.96
C ARG A 589 0.99 23.59 18.15
N ALA A 590 2.06 23.07 18.78
CA ALA A 590 3.29 22.73 18.07
C ALA A 590 3.04 21.68 16.98
N LEU A 591 2.34 20.59 17.33
CA LEU A 591 2.01 19.52 16.39
C LEU A 591 1.13 20.02 15.25
N ALA A 592 0.18 20.93 15.51
CA ALA A 592 -0.68 21.52 14.49
C ALA A 592 0.14 22.28 13.43
N ALA A 593 1.10 23.12 13.85
CA ALA A 593 1.97 23.85 12.92
C ALA A 593 2.86 22.89 12.10
N GLU A 594 3.45 21.89 12.75
CA GLU A 594 4.32 20.89 12.11
C GLU A 594 3.55 20.01 11.11
N ARG A 595 2.32 19.59 11.43
CA ARG A 595 1.46 18.85 10.49
C ARG A 595 0.93 19.74 9.36
N ALA A 596 0.62 21.00 9.64
CA ALA A 596 0.16 21.96 8.64
C ALA A 596 1.22 22.19 7.55
N ILE A 597 2.48 22.41 7.92
CA ILE A 597 3.55 22.58 6.92
C ILE A 597 3.81 21.30 6.12
N MET A 598 3.71 20.13 6.76
CA MET A 598 3.83 18.84 6.09
C MET A 598 2.72 18.63 5.02
N ARG A 599 1.46 18.95 5.35
CA ARG A 599 0.34 18.93 4.39
C ARG A 599 0.58 19.86 3.21
N ARG A 600 0.97 21.10 3.49
CA ARG A 600 1.18 22.18 2.50
C ARG A 600 2.28 21.85 1.49
N LEU A 601 3.35 21.19 1.93
CA LEU A 601 4.45 20.76 1.05
C LEU A 601 4.15 19.44 0.32
N GLY A 602 2.99 18.82 0.57
CA GLY A 602 2.45 17.72 -0.22
C GLY A 602 3.09 16.37 0.03
N GLY A 603 3.43 16.00 1.28
CA GLY A 603 3.86 14.62 1.52
C GLY A 603 4.01 14.19 2.98
N GLY A 604 4.13 12.87 3.15
CA GLY A 604 4.40 12.17 4.42
C GLY A 604 5.87 11.76 4.57
N CYS A 605 6.15 10.67 5.31
CA CYS A 605 7.50 10.28 5.79
C CYS A 605 8.60 10.09 4.72
N ALA A 606 8.28 10.14 3.43
CA ALA A 606 9.23 10.00 2.33
C ALA A 606 9.92 11.33 1.92
N LEU A 607 9.42 12.48 2.39
CA LEU A 607 10.05 13.77 2.11
C LEU A 607 11.29 13.98 3.00
N PRO A 608 12.41 14.52 2.46
CA PRO A 608 13.52 15.01 3.26
C PRO A 608 13.16 16.37 3.88
N LEU A 609 12.10 16.39 4.68
CA LEU A 609 11.56 17.55 5.37
C LEU A 609 11.92 17.46 6.86
N GLY A 610 12.53 18.51 7.39
CA GLY A 610 12.59 18.76 8.83
C GLY A 610 11.64 19.89 9.21
N ALA A 611 10.93 19.77 10.34
CA ALA A 611 10.10 20.83 10.88
C ALA A 611 10.06 20.74 12.41
N TYR A 612 10.14 21.90 13.07
CA TYR A 612 10.07 22.01 14.51
C TYR A 612 9.33 23.28 14.92
N ALA A 613 8.32 23.11 15.77
CA ALA A 613 7.54 24.21 16.34
C ALA A 613 7.78 24.33 17.86
N GLU A 614 8.05 25.55 18.29
CA GLU A 614 8.18 25.96 19.69
C GLU A 614 6.99 26.83 20.06
N VAL A 615 6.49 26.66 21.28
CA VAL A 615 5.34 27.43 21.79
C VAL A 615 5.76 28.19 23.04
N THR A 616 5.74 29.53 22.96
CA THR A 616 6.10 30.43 24.06
C THR A 616 5.02 31.49 24.20
N ASP A 617 4.47 31.67 25.40
CA ASP A 617 3.43 32.68 25.70
C ASP A 617 2.23 32.67 24.74
N GLY A 618 1.88 31.50 24.23
CA GLY A 618 0.80 31.33 23.28
C GLY A 618 1.11 31.83 21.86
N SER A 619 2.37 32.08 21.53
CA SER A 619 2.90 32.23 20.18
C SER A 619 3.53 30.92 19.71
N VAL A 620 3.42 30.58 18.43
CA VAL A 620 4.06 29.42 17.80
C VAL A 620 5.14 29.91 16.85
N ARG A 621 6.39 29.48 17.09
CA ARG A 621 7.52 29.67 16.18
C ARG A 621 7.79 28.37 15.47
N LEU A 622 7.58 28.32 14.15
CA LEU A 622 7.85 27.15 13.32
C LEU A 622 9.10 27.39 12.47
N THR A 623 10.07 26.48 12.54
CA THR A 623 11.18 26.40 11.60
C THR A 623 11.02 25.13 10.75
N ALA A 624 11.13 25.26 9.43
CA ALA A 624 11.11 24.12 8.52
C ALA A 624 12.21 24.22 7.45
N ALA A 625 12.66 23.07 6.97
CA ALA A 625 13.64 22.99 5.89
C ALA A 625 13.45 21.73 5.04
N VAL A 626 13.65 21.87 3.72
CA VAL A 626 13.71 20.75 2.77
C VAL A 626 15.10 20.65 2.16
N PHE A 627 15.55 19.42 1.92
CA PHE A 627 16.92 19.14 1.49
C PHE A 627 16.94 18.26 0.24
N THR A 628 17.97 18.41 -0.61
CA THR A 628 18.26 17.37 -1.60
C THR A 628 18.78 16.11 -0.90
N PRO A 629 18.57 14.89 -1.44
CA PRO A 629 18.98 13.65 -0.76
C PRO A 629 20.48 13.57 -0.43
N ASP A 630 21.31 14.26 -1.22
CA ASP A 630 22.76 14.38 -1.03
C ASP A 630 23.19 15.47 -0.03
N GLY A 631 22.24 16.27 0.50
CA GLY A 631 22.50 17.37 1.43
C GLY A 631 23.07 18.64 0.79
N ALA A 632 23.28 18.67 -0.54
CA ALA A 632 23.94 19.77 -1.23
C ALA A 632 23.11 21.07 -1.22
N ARG A 633 21.79 20.96 -1.38
CA ARG A 633 20.86 22.10 -1.38
C ARG A 633 19.91 22.03 -0.18
N GLU A 634 19.56 23.21 0.31
CA GLU A 634 18.62 23.42 1.43
C GLU A 634 17.76 24.65 1.12
N ALA A 635 16.46 24.53 1.33
CA ALA A 635 15.56 25.66 1.50
C ALA A 635 15.08 25.63 2.95
N ARG A 636 15.30 26.71 3.71
CA ARG A 636 14.95 26.85 5.13
C ARG A 636 14.20 28.14 5.37
N ALA A 637 13.15 28.08 6.17
CA ALA A 637 12.39 29.26 6.60
C ALA A 637 11.92 29.12 8.05
N SER A 638 11.61 30.26 8.68
CA SER A 638 11.01 30.32 10.00
C SER A 638 10.03 31.48 10.09
N ALA A 639 8.90 31.25 10.74
CA ALA A 639 7.92 32.29 11.06
C ALA A 639 7.40 32.11 12.48
N GLU A 640 6.79 33.17 13.02
CA GLU A 640 6.21 33.19 14.35
C GLU A 640 4.86 33.89 14.33
N GLY A 641 3.89 33.37 15.08
CA GLY A 641 2.54 33.92 15.14
C GLY A 641 1.60 33.14 16.06
N ALA A 642 0.39 33.64 16.24
CA ALA A 642 -0.59 33.03 17.15
C ALA A 642 -1.26 31.78 16.55
N ASP A 643 -1.65 31.80 15.26
CA ASP A 643 -2.32 30.68 14.62
C ASP A 643 -1.29 29.71 13.99
N PRO A 644 -1.24 28.43 14.42
CA PRO A 644 -0.38 27.40 13.81
C PRO A 644 -0.53 27.29 12.27
N GLU A 645 -1.74 27.44 11.73
CA GLU A 645 -2.01 27.32 10.29
C GLU A 645 -1.49 28.52 9.50
N GLU A 646 -1.65 29.74 10.03
CA GLU A 646 -1.11 30.96 9.42
C GLU A 646 0.43 30.95 9.46
N VAL A 647 1.01 30.52 10.57
CA VAL A 647 2.47 30.37 10.71
C VAL A 647 3.01 29.36 9.68
N ALA A 648 2.34 28.22 9.52
CA ALA A 648 2.71 27.24 8.50
C ALA A 648 2.58 27.79 7.07
N ALA A 649 1.56 28.60 6.79
CA ALA A 649 1.40 29.26 5.49
C ALA A 649 2.54 30.24 5.19
N ALA A 650 2.96 31.04 6.18
CA ALA A 650 4.09 31.96 6.04
C ALA A 650 5.41 31.21 5.78
N VAL A 651 5.69 30.16 6.56
CA VAL A 651 6.87 29.30 6.35
C VAL A 651 6.87 28.65 4.98
N GLU A 652 5.72 28.17 4.49
CA GLU A 652 5.59 27.60 3.16
C GLU A 652 5.95 28.60 2.06
N ALA A 653 5.42 29.83 2.15
CA ALA A 653 5.68 30.87 1.15
C ALA A 653 7.18 31.18 1.06
N ASP A 654 7.84 31.32 2.21
CA ASP A 654 9.28 31.58 2.29
C ASP A 654 10.11 30.39 1.80
N LEU A 655 9.69 29.15 2.11
CA LEU A 655 10.33 27.94 1.58
C LEU A 655 10.23 27.87 0.05
N ARG A 656 9.07 28.17 -0.53
CA ARG A 656 8.90 28.21 -1.99
C ARG A 656 9.78 29.29 -2.62
N ALA A 657 9.86 30.47 -2.01
CA ALA A 657 10.76 31.53 -2.45
C ALA A 657 12.24 31.11 -2.36
N ALA A 658 12.61 30.29 -1.38
CA ALA A 658 13.94 29.70 -1.23
C ALA A 658 14.21 28.49 -2.14
N GLY A 659 13.30 28.15 -3.07
CA GLY A 659 13.50 27.09 -4.05
C GLY A 659 13.10 25.68 -3.57
N ALA A 660 12.27 25.56 -2.53
CA ALA A 660 11.81 24.27 -2.02
C ALA A 660 11.18 23.38 -3.11
N GLU A 661 10.43 23.95 -4.06
CA GLU A 661 9.79 23.16 -5.14
C GLU A 661 10.80 22.44 -6.05
N GLU A 662 11.93 23.08 -6.32
CA GLU A 662 12.98 22.46 -7.14
C GLU A 662 13.66 21.33 -6.39
N ILE A 663 13.93 21.53 -5.10
CA ILE A 663 14.48 20.51 -4.21
C ILE A 663 13.52 19.31 -4.15
N LEU A 664 12.23 19.55 -3.91
CA LEU A 664 11.23 18.50 -3.81
C LEU A 664 11.05 17.72 -5.12
N ARG A 665 11.21 18.37 -6.28
CA ARG A 665 11.20 17.69 -7.60
C ARG A 665 12.32 16.65 -7.75
N THR A 666 13.46 16.82 -7.07
CA THR A 666 14.58 15.85 -7.14
C THR A 666 14.29 14.52 -6.43
N VAL A 667 13.25 14.47 -5.59
CA VAL A 667 12.93 13.30 -4.74
C VAL A 667 11.72 12.51 -5.26
N GLY A 668 11.24 12.83 -6.47
CA GLY A 668 10.17 12.13 -7.17
C GLY A 668 8.77 12.70 -6.89
N ARG A 669 8.18 13.29 -7.94
CA ARG A 669 6.73 13.30 -8.16
C ARG A 669 6.44 12.44 -9.37
#